data_AF-A0A821WK37-F1
#
_entry.id   AF-A0A821WK37-F1
#
_cell.length_a   1.000
_cell.length_b   1.000
_cell.length_c   1.000
_cell.angle_alpha   90.00
_cell.angle_beta   90.00
_cell.angle_gamma   90.00
#
_symmetry.space_group_name_H-M   'P 1'
#
loop_
_entity.id
_entity.type
_entity.pdbx_description
1 polymer ?
#
loop_
_entity_poly.entity_id
_entity_poly.type
_entity_poly.pdbx_seq_one_letter_code
_entity_poly.pdbx_strand_id
1 'polypeptide(L)'
;MDRQLWQSYLDIGLQQHLWPDQFYTMAKTNDFDLCKQYVMNYMENNKKQLNHCQFELTKQEEQFQTFCPMIELSFEQMEQQLKELVDRERKYLSKRNNDKLIKFKDDISEKQRLTTISTSALMNNEENEYINRLITIREKQAEIWKEQLMLEIRIYCKFLPLNFDHLENFISPTDYLPLNNNQKAIEIKNKHYKIIQEAKRQWLNYFLNIYEIKIQEYEQQYQNEFIKLRSLFSNNNDTTMLNNIKESINNRINRLKKDIYNKMASFRRIILQNRQRSSSTKNVIGVSPEPYLDLISNPFDKRQWNYLSFGPSYIRVNQSAIRSKCQQETEIKNQHKDIYSKVENHLTGYPHRIPRNNAIFKQYSDHLLDYLNQSYFTPLSYKDQLISLRQAQVLGSIRQIIQNKNLIIRVTDKGNNFYIGSAGQFEQKAENFFSDTNAFIELSYNPFNEILDKVIQLLNTLRGKDLIRKWQYEQMMPDRTNCELAHLYFNPKTHKDGIPVRPIESTIHASTTKISKFLDKILRPIFDDKCKDTTIIDGASLITELSKYNKKGLLKPTTLFCTFDIRNLYTMLPQEETLDILMTFLHAHGYRKVKGISIDTIKKLASIILKDNVFAYGKKIYKQTTGGAMGSSLTLTLANIFMSEWQKKLVEEQTKTGEFYGRYIDDIFMTWNRSEEELRKLLDDVNTWHPNIKLDY
;
A
#
# COMPACT_ATOMS: atom_id res chain seq x y z
N MET A 1 -28.81 -70.09 1.67
CA MET A 1 -27.46 -69.79 1.19
C MET A 1 -26.63 -71.05 1.33
N ASP A 2 -25.97 -71.45 0.26
CA ASP A 2 -25.04 -72.58 0.25
C ASP A 2 -23.86 -72.30 1.19
N ARG A 3 -23.34 -73.33 1.87
CA ARG A 3 -22.31 -73.18 2.93
C ARG A 3 -21.03 -72.56 2.38
N GLN A 4 -20.70 -72.86 1.13
CA GLN A 4 -19.58 -72.24 0.38
C GLN A 4 -19.81 -70.76 0.09
N LEU A 5 -21.02 -70.39 -0.31
CA LEU A 5 -21.34 -68.98 -0.62
C LEU A 5 -21.26 -68.14 0.66
N TRP A 6 -21.76 -68.68 1.77
CA TRP A 6 -21.66 -68.05 3.08
C TRP A 6 -20.22 -67.86 3.55
N GLN A 7 -19.38 -68.87 3.38
CA GLN A 7 -17.96 -68.78 3.74
C GLN A 7 -17.25 -67.68 2.95
N SER A 8 -17.55 -67.56 1.66
CA SER A 8 -17.01 -66.49 0.81
C SER A 8 -17.46 -65.09 1.27
N TYR A 9 -18.73 -64.92 1.65
CA TYR A 9 -19.23 -63.66 2.21
C TYR A 9 -18.62 -63.33 3.57
N LEU A 10 -18.41 -64.35 4.41
CA LEU A 10 -17.71 -64.23 5.69
C LEU A 10 -16.28 -63.72 5.47
N ASP A 11 -15.53 -64.36 4.57
CA ASP A 11 -14.13 -64.04 4.30
C ASP A 11 -13.97 -62.61 3.74
N ILE A 12 -14.88 -62.18 2.86
CA ILE A 12 -14.89 -60.81 2.32
C ILE A 12 -15.13 -59.78 3.43
N GLY A 13 -16.14 -60.00 4.27
CA GLY A 13 -16.44 -59.06 5.35
C GLY A 13 -15.39 -59.04 6.46
N LEU A 14 -14.71 -60.17 6.70
CA LEU A 14 -13.53 -60.24 7.58
C LEU A 14 -12.36 -59.45 7.01
N GLN A 15 -12.04 -59.59 5.71
CA GLN A 15 -10.96 -58.86 5.04
C GLN A 15 -11.17 -57.35 5.03
N GLN A 16 -12.41 -56.88 4.93
CA GLN A 16 -12.72 -55.45 4.75
C GLN A 16 -13.08 -54.72 6.05
N HIS A 17 -12.96 -55.37 7.21
CA HIS A 17 -13.33 -54.80 8.52
C HIS A 17 -14.79 -54.32 8.61
N LEU A 18 -15.71 -55.00 7.92
CA LEU A 18 -17.11 -54.56 7.76
C LEU A 18 -18.04 -55.04 8.90
N TRP A 19 -17.56 -55.91 9.79
CA TRP A 19 -18.38 -56.47 10.87
C TRP A 19 -18.05 -55.82 12.22
N PRO A 20 -18.99 -55.82 13.19
CA PRO A 20 -18.69 -55.38 14.56
C PRO A 20 -17.74 -56.36 15.28
N ASP A 21 -16.91 -55.85 16.20
CA ASP A 21 -15.92 -56.64 16.97
C ASP A 21 -16.51 -57.89 17.67
N GLN A 22 -17.75 -57.82 18.15
CA GLN A 22 -18.45 -58.96 18.75
C GLN A 22 -18.69 -60.11 17.77
N PHE A 23 -18.89 -59.81 16.48
CA PHE A 23 -19.11 -60.82 15.44
C PHE A 23 -17.82 -61.58 15.10
N TYR A 24 -16.65 -60.94 15.20
CA TYR A 24 -15.35 -61.60 15.00
C TYR A 24 -15.07 -62.69 16.03
N THR A 25 -15.56 -62.51 17.25
CA THR A 25 -15.41 -63.49 18.33
C THR A 25 -16.33 -64.69 18.11
N MET A 26 -17.56 -64.47 17.62
CA MET A 26 -18.51 -65.54 17.27
C MET A 26 -18.10 -66.31 16.01
N ALA A 27 -17.59 -65.65 14.97
CA ALA A 27 -17.18 -66.31 13.73
C ALA A 27 -16.06 -67.36 13.93
N LYS A 28 -15.31 -67.29 15.04
CA LYS A 28 -14.25 -68.24 15.40
C LYS A 28 -14.77 -69.57 15.97
N THR A 29 -16.06 -69.68 16.33
CA THR A 29 -16.62 -70.91 16.92
C THR A 29 -17.04 -71.95 15.88
N ASN A 30 -16.98 -71.62 14.58
CA ASN A 30 -17.42 -72.45 13.44
C ASN A 30 -18.90 -72.92 13.51
N ASP A 31 -19.72 -72.35 14.40
CA ASP A 31 -21.15 -72.60 14.45
C ASP A 31 -21.88 -71.70 13.44
N PHE A 32 -22.21 -72.31 12.31
CA PHE A 32 -22.83 -71.65 11.16
C PHE A 32 -24.21 -71.08 11.50
N ASP A 33 -25.04 -71.81 12.25
CA ASP A 33 -26.43 -71.42 12.49
C ASP A 33 -26.50 -70.26 13.48
N LEU A 34 -25.61 -70.25 14.48
CA LEU A 34 -25.48 -69.16 15.43
C LEU A 34 -24.97 -67.87 14.76
N CYS A 35 -23.95 -67.97 13.90
CA CYS A 35 -23.44 -66.82 13.15
C CYS A 35 -24.51 -66.27 12.18
N LYS A 36 -25.24 -67.16 11.52
CA LYS A 36 -26.32 -66.78 10.61
C LYS A 36 -27.46 -66.08 11.35
N GLN A 37 -27.89 -66.57 12.52
CA GLN A 37 -28.90 -65.90 13.33
C GLN A 37 -28.46 -64.50 13.79
N TYR A 38 -27.21 -64.35 14.24
CA TYR A 38 -26.69 -63.04 14.66
C TYR A 38 -26.69 -62.04 13.51
N VAL A 39 -26.21 -62.44 12.33
CA VAL A 39 -26.22 -61.57 11.14
C VAL A 39 -27.64 -61.21 10.73
N MET A 40 -28.58 -62.15 10.76
CA MET A 40 -29.98 -61.86 10.41
C MET A 40 -30.59 -60.85 11.38
N ASN A 41 -30.37 -61.00 12.69
CA ASN A 41 -30.80 -60.01 13.70
C ASN A 41 -30.10 -58.65 13.53
N TYR A 42 -28.80 -58.65 13.22
CA TYR A 42 -28.05 -57.43 12.97
C TYR A 42 -28.54 -56.70 11.72
N MET A 43 -28.82 -57.43 10.63
CA MET A 43 -29.43 -56.88 9.43
C MET A 43 -30.84 -56.36 9.69
N GLU A 44 -31.64 -57.05 10.50
CA GLU A 44 -33.00 -56.63 10.83
C GLU A 44 -33.02 -55.37 11.71
N ASN A 45 -32.09 -55.25 12.68
CA ASN A 45 -31.92 -54.03 13.46
C ASN A 45 -31.42 -52.86 12.61
N ASN A 46 -30.45 -53.09 11.72
CA ASN A 46 -30.01 -52.06 10.77
C ASN A 46 -31.14 -51.65 9.82
N LYS A 47 -31.97 -52.59 9.37
CA LYS A 47 -33.15 -52.31 8.55
C LYS A 47 -34.18 -51.47 9.31
N LYS A 48 -34.40 -51.72 10.61
CA LYS A 48 -35.27 -50.89 11.46
C LYS A 48 -34.70 -49.47 11.64
N GLN A 49 -33.39 -49.32 11.82
CA GLN A 49 -32.74 -48.01 11.91
C GLN A 49 -32.79 -47.27 10.56
N LEU A 50 -32.58 -47.97 9.44
CA LEU A 50 -32.74 -47.42 8.10
C LEU A 50 -34.17 -46.96 7.85
N ASN A 51 -35.18 -47.75 8.23
CA ASN A 51 -36.58 -47.37 8.10
C ASN A 51 -36.93 -46.17 8.98
N HIS A 52 -36.34 -46.05 10.17
CA HIS A 52 -36.52 -44.89 11.05
C HIS A 52 -35.86 -43.63 10.47
N CYS A 53 -34.64 -43.74 9.93
CA CYS A 53 -33.98 -42.66 9.21
C CYS A 53 -34.75 -42.27 7.95
N GLN A 54 -35.32 -43.24 7.23
CA GLN A 54 -36.16 -43.01 6.06
C GLN A 54 -37.44 -42.29 6.46
N PHE A 55 -38.10 -42.68 7.55
CA PHE A 55 -39.26 -42.00 8.09
C PHE A 55 -38.96 -40.54 8.51
N GLU A 56 -37.84 -40.28 9.19
CA GLU A 56 -37.41 -38.92 9.54
C GLU A 56 -37.03 -38.10 8.30
N LEU A 57 -36.44 -38.72 7.27
CA LEU A 57 -36.18 -38.09 5.97
C LEU A 57 -37.48 -37.74 5.24
N THR A 58 -38.48 -38.63 5.23
CA THR A 58 -39.79 -38.36 4.62
C THR A 58 -40.54 -37.24 5.37
N LYS A 59 -40.42 -37.20 6.70
CA LYS A 59 -40.96 -36.11 7.54
C LYS A 59 -40.25 -34.76 7.28
N GLN A 60 -38.95 -34.79 6.98
CA GLN A 60 -38.21 -33.63 6.52
C GLN A 60 -38.58 -33.25 5.08
N GLU A 61 -38.85 -34.20 4.18
CA GLU A 61 -39.36 -33.95 2.82
C GLU A 61 -40.74 -33.28 2.83
N GLU A 62 -41.65 -33.68 3.71
CA GLU A 62 -42.96 -33.01 3.87
C GLU A 62 -42.81 -31.56 4.37
N GLN A 63 -41.83 -31.28 5.24
CA GLN A 63 -41.48 -29.91 5.66
C GLN A 63 -40.71 -29.12 4.59
N PHE A 64 -39.99 -29.78 3.68
CA PHE A 64 -39.22 -29.15 2.61
C PHE A 64 -40.03 -28.91 1.33
N GLN A 65 -41.04 -29.72 1.02
CA GLN A 65 -41.93 -29.55 -0.15
C GLN A 65 -42.79 -28.28 -0.09
N THR A 66 -42.97 -27.68 1.08
CA THR A 66 -43.64 -26.37 1.22
C THR A 66 -42.74 -25.16 0.94
N PHE A 67 -41.41 -25.33 0.85
CA PHE A 67 -40.46 -24.21 0.74
C PHE A 67 -39.55 -24.19 -0.51
N CYS A 68 -39.50 -25.24 -1.33
CA CYS A 68 -38.75 -25.21 -2.59
C CYS A 68 -39.27 -26.26 -3.60
N PRO A 69 -39.54 -25.89 -4.86
CA PRO A 69 -39.83 -26.87 -5.90
C PRO A 69 -38.54 -27.66 -6.22
N MET A 70 -38.62 -29.00 -6.14
CA MET A 70 -37.52 -29.90 -6.52
C MET A 70 -37.15 -29.67 -8.00
N ILE A 71 -35.92 -29.20 -8.22
CA ILE A 71 -35.28 -29.30 -9.53
C ILE A 71 -34.68 -30.70 -9.58
N GLU A 72 -35.25 -31.59 -10.40
CA GLU A 72 -34.60 -32.85 -10.75
C GLU A 72 -33.27 -32.53 -11.45
N LEU A 73 -32.15 -32.76 -10.75
CA LEU A 73 -30.83 -32.71 -11.37
C LEU A 73 -30.69 -33.90 -12.32
N SER A 74 -30.44 -33.62 -13.60
CA SER A 74 -30.25 -34.68 -14.60
C SER A 74 -28.98 -35.49 -14.32
N PHE A 75 -28.95 -36.73 -14.82
CA PHE A 75 -27.78 -37.61 -14.69
C PHE A 75 -26.50 -36.95 -15.23
N GLU A 76 -26.61 -36.16 -16.31
CA GLU A 76 -25.52 -35.35 -16.85
C GLU A 76 -24.99 -34.30 -15.88
N GLN A 77 -25.86 -33.66 -15.09
CA GLN A 77 -25.45 -32.68 -14.09
C GLN A 77 -24.72 -33.34 -12.91
N MET A 78 -25.16 -34.53 -12.49
CA MET A 78 -24.45 -35.32 -11.49
C MET A 78 -23.09 -35.78 -12.00
N GLU A 79 -23.01 -36.26 -13.24
CA GLU A 79 -21.75 -36.66 -13.89
C GLU A 79 -20.77 -35.49 -14.02
N GLN A 80 -21.28 -34.30 -14.37
CA GLN A 80 -20.47 -33.08 -14.44
C GLN A 80 -19.94 -32.67 -13.06
N GLN A 81 -20.76 -32.73 -12.00
CA GLN A 81 -20.32 -32.43 -10.64
C GLN A 81 -19.28 -33.45 -10.12
N LEU A 82 -19.46 -34.73 -10.44
CA LEU A 82 -18.50 -35.80 -10.14
C LEU A 82 -17.17 -35.57 -10.88
N LYS A 83 -17.23 -35.21 -12.16
CA LYS A 83 -16.03 -34.86 -12.95
C LYS A 83 -15.30 -33.67 -12.36
N GLU A 84 -16.01 -32.62 -11.94
CA GLU A 84 -15.42 -31.46 -11.27
C GLU A 84 -14.80 -31.79 -9.91
N LEU A 85 -15.35 -32.77 -9.18
CA LEU A 85 -14.78 -33.26 -7.92
C LEU A 85 -13.49 -34.06 -8.20
N VAL A 86 -13.53 -34.98 -9.16
CA VAL A 86 -12.38 -35.79 -9.58
C VAL A 86 -11.25 -34.92 -10.14
N ASP A 87 -11.56 -33.89 -10.93
CA ASP A 87 -10.57 -32.96 -11.46
C ASP A 87 -9.96 -32.07 -10.37
N ARG A 88 -10.74 -31.71 -9.34
CA ARG A 88 -10.23 -31.03 -8.13
C ARG A 88 -9.25 -31.91 -7.37
N GLU A 89 -9.60 -33.18 -7.14
CA GLU A 89 -8.73 -34.15 -6.46
C GLU A 89 -7.46 -34.43 -7.28
N ARG A 90 -7.58 -34.60 -8.62
CA ARG A 90 -6.42 -34.75 -9.51
C ARG A 90 -5.48 -33.56 -9.45
N LYS A 91 -6.00 -32.33 -9.47
CA LYS A 91 -5.18 -31.11 -9.31
C LYS A 91 -4.50 -31.05 -7.95
N TYR A 92 -5.20 -31.41 -6.88
CA TYR A 92 -4.63 -31.47 -5.54
C TYR A 92 -3.51 -32.51 -5.42
N LEU A 93 -3.73 -33.73 -5.93
CA LEU A 93 -2.73 -34.80 -5.97
C LEU A 93 -1.53 -34.46 -6.84
N SER A 94 -1.76 -33.86 -8.03
CA SER A 94 -0.70 -33.39 -8.93
C SER A 94 0.18 -32.34 -8.25
N LYS A 95 -0.42 -31.35 -7.58
CA LYS A 95 0.31 -30.35 -6.80
C LYS A 95 1.13 -30.99 -5.67
N ARG A 96 0.52 -31.89 -4.90
CA ARG A 96 1.19 -32.61 -3.80
C ARG A 96 2.34 -33.49 -4.29
N ASN A 97 2.19 -34.13 -5.45
CA ASN A 97 3.24 -34.93 -6.06
C ASN A 97 4.38 -34.07 -6.62
N ASN A 98 4.07 -32.91 -7.23
CA ASN A 98 5.07 -31.94 -7.64
C ASN A 98 5.85 -31.39 -6.44
N ASP A 99 5.17 -31.06 -5.33
CA ASP A 99 5.83 -30.58 -4.11
C ASP A 99 6.77 -31.65 -3.52
N LYS A 100 6.36 -32.92 -3.53
CA LYS A 100 7.22 -34.06 -3.14
C LYS A 100 8.42 -34.23 -4.08
N LEU A 101 8.21 -34.09 -5.38
CA LEU A 101 9.26 -34.23 -6.40
C LEU A 101 10.31 -33.11 -6.29
N ILE A 102 9.86 -31.87 -6.08
CA ILE A 102 10.74 -30.72 -5.84
C ILE A 102 11.55 -30.95 -4.56
N LYS A 103 10.90 -31.34 -3.46
CA LYS A 103 11.59 -31.67 -2.20
C LYS A 103 12.65 -32.75 -2.39
N PHE A 104 12.32 -33.80 -3.13
CA PHE A 104 13.25 -34.90 -3.43
C PHE A 104 14.46 -34.44 -4.26
N LYS A 105 14.24 -33.61 -5.29
CA LYS A 105 15.32 -33.01 -6.09
C LYS A 105 16.23 -32.11 -5.24
N ASP A 106 15.65 -31.29 -4.38
CA ASP A 106 16.38 -30.43 -3.47
C ASP A 106 17.22 -31.24 -2.48
N ASP A 107 16.68 -32.34 -1.94
CA ASP A 107 17.38 -33.22 -1.00
C ASP A 107 18.53 -33.99 -1.68
N ILE A 108 18.38 -34.41 -2.94
CA ILE A 108 19.48 -35.00 -3.72
C ILE A 108 20.58 -33.97 -3.97
N SER A 109 20.22 -32.76 -4.40
CA SER A 109 21.19 -31.70 -4.68
C SER A 109 21.96 -31.29 -3.42
N GLU A 110 21.26 -31.17 -2.28
CA GLU A 110 21.89 -30.87 -0.99
C GLU A 110 22.80 -32.00 -0.54
N LYS A 111 22.39 -33.27 -0.67
CA LYS A 111 23.22 -34.43 -0.34
C LYS A 111 24.48 -34.49 -1.19
N GLN A 112 24.39 -34.22 -2.49
CA GLN A 112 25.55 -34.14 -3.39
C GLN A 112 26.52 -33.02 -2.96
N ARG A 113 26.00 -31.84 -2.59
CA ARG A 113 26.81 -30.69 -2.14
C ARG A 113 27.45 -30.93 -0.79
N LEU A 114 26.72 -31.48 0.19
CA LEU A 114 27.28 -31.89 1.48
C LEU A 114 28.37 -32.93 1.29
N THR A 115 28.22 -33.83 0.31
CA THR A 115 29.27 -34.80 -0.04
C THR A 115 30.51 -34.09 -0.60
N THR A 116 30.36 -33.04 -1.43
CA THR A 116 31.46 -32.19 -1.93
C THR A 116 32.13 -31.37 -0.82
N ILE A 117 31.36 -30.86 0.15
CA ILE A 117 31.88 -30.16 1.34
C ILE A 117 32.63 -31.14 2.26
N SER A 118 32.11 -32.35 2.46
CA SER A 118 32.75 -33.39 3.29
C SER A 118 33.99 -34.02 2.64
N THR A 119 34.06 -34.08 1.31
CA THR A 119 35.22 -34.63 0.58
C THR A 119 36.37 -33.63 0.43
N SER A 120 36.15 -32.35 0.75
CA SER A 120 37.16 -31.28 0.72
C SER A 120 37.68 -30.86 2.10
N ALA A 121 37.25 -31.51 3.20
CA ALA A 121 37.54 -31.02 4.55
C ALA A 121 38.89 -31.47 5.12
N LEU A 122 39.81 -30.50 5.23
CA LEU A 122 40.34 -30.10 6.55
C LEU A 122 39.81 -28.69 6.83
N MET A 123 38.52 -28.57 7.15
CA MET A 123 37.95 -27.31 7.68
C MET A 123 38.44 -27.13 9.12
N ASN A 124 39.07 -26.01 9.41
CA ASN A 124 39.54 -25.72 10.77
C ASN A 124 38.36 -25.31 11.67
N ASN A 125 38.51 -25.44 13.00
CA ASN A 125 37.45 -25.10 13.97
C ASN A 125 36.88 -23.67 13.78
N GLU A 126 37.72 -22.73 13.35
CA GLU A 126 37.36 -21.33 13.14
C GLU A 126 36.39 -21.12 11.95
N GLU A 127 36.59 -21.83 10.83
CA GLU A 127 35.73 -21.73 9.64
C GLU A 127 34.32 -22.29 9.91
N ASN A 128 34.25 -23.40 10.65
CA ASN A 128 32.98 -23.98 11.11
C ASN A 128 32.23 -23.05 12.05
N GLU A 129 32.94 -22.29 12.88
CA GLU A 129 32.33 -21.32 13.79
C GLU A 129 31.65 -20.18 13.01
N TYR A 130 32.31 -19.62 12.00
CA TYR A 130 31.72 -18.57 11.16
C TYR A 130 30.51 -19.06 10.35
N ILE A 131 30.55 -20.29 9.83
CA ILE A 131 29.39 -20.90 9.14
C ILE A 131 28.20 -21.03 10.09
N ASN A 132 28.43 -21.50 11.32
CA ASN A 132 27.38 -21.61 12.34
C ASN A 132 26.80 -20.24 12.74
N ARG A 133 27.63 -19.19 12.81
CA ARG A 133 27.16 -17.82 13.04
C ARG A 133 26.29 -17.31 11.89
N LEU A 134 26.69 -17.54 10.63
CA LEU A 134 25.92 -17.16 9.45
C LEU A 134 24.55 -17.85 9.39
N ILE A 135 24.51 -19.15 9.71
CA ILE A 135 23.25 -19.92 9.83
C ILE A 135 22.38 -19.31 10.92
N THR A 136 22.94 -19.07 12.11
CA THR A 136 22.23 -18.49 13.25
C THR A 136 21.63 -17.12 12.92
N ILE A 137 22.38 -16.24 12.26
CA ILE A 137 21.91 -14.92 11.80
C ILE A 137 20.69 -15.07 10.90
N ARG A 138 20.76 -15.99 9.91
CA ARG A 138 19.68 -16.20 8.97
C ARG A 138 18.46 -16.88 9.57
N GLU A 139 18.63 -17.77 10.55
CA GLU A 139 17.54 -18.36 11.32
C GLU A 139 16.79 -17.30 12.14
N LYS A 140 17.53 -16.41 12.82
CA LYS A 140 16.93 -15.25 13.52
C LYS A 140 16.18 -14.33 12.56
N GLN A 141 16.75 -14.03 11.39
CA GLN A 141 16.09 -13.23 10.35
C GLN A 141 14.78 -13.90 9.86
N ALA A 142 14.75 -15.22 9.72
CA ALA A 142 13.54 -15.97 9.35
C ALA A 142 12.45 -15.94 10.43
N GLU A 143 12.82 -15.97 11.73
CA GLU A 143 11.86 -15.82 12.83
C GLU A 143 11.24 -14.41 12.87
N ILE A 144 12.03 -13.35 12.67
CA ILE A 144 11.49 -11.98 12.54
C ILE A 144 10.51 -11.89 11.37
N TRP A 145 10.84 -12.51 10.23
CA TRP A 145 9.96 -12.52 9.06
C TRP A 145 8.65 -13.28 9.33
N LYS A 146 8.70 -14.38 10.09
CA LYS A 146 7.51 -15.11 10.54
C LYS A 146 6.62 -14.27 11.46
N GLU A 147 7.19 -13.49 12.38
CA GLU A 147 6.43 -12.56 13.22
C GLU A 147 5.72 -11.48 12.40
N GLN A 148 6.43 -10.89 11.42
CA GLN A 148 5.85 -9.94 10.48
C GLN A 148 4.68 -10.56 9.70
N LEU A 149 4.88 -11.74 9.11
CA LEU A 149 3.82 -12.45 8.37
C LEU A 149 2.61 -12.79 9.26
N MET A 150 2.83 -13.13 10.53
CA MET A 150 1.75 -13.37 11.48
C MET A 150 0.95 -12.09 11.79
N LEU A 151 1.62 -10.94 11.88
CA LEU A 151 0.95 -9.64 12.00
C LEU A 151 0.14 -9.33 10.74
N GLU A 152 0.68 -9.56 9.55
CA GLU A 152 -0.02 -9.38 8.27
C GLU A 152 -1.26 -10.28 8.14
N ILE A 153 -1.18 -11.55 8.53
CA ILE A 153 -2.34 -12.47 8.56
C ILE A 153 -3.39 -11.96 9.54
N ARG A 154 -2.98 -11.48 10.72
CA ARG A 154 -3.88 -10.93 11.73
C ARG A 154 -4.64 -9.71 11.19
N ILE A 155 -3.97 -8.80 10.48
CA ILE A 155 -4.58 -7.67 9.78
C ILE A 155 -5.60 -8.18 8.74
N TYR A 156 -5.17 -9.11 7.88
CA TYR A 156 -6.03 -9.69 6.83
C TYR A 156 -7.27 -10.37 7.42
N CYS A 157 -7.12 -11.07 8.55
CA CYS A 157 -8.20 -11.73 9.29
C CYS A 157 -9.06 -10.77 10.13
N LYS A 158 -8.71 -9.48 10.17
CA LYS A 158 -9.35 -8.42 10.96
C LYS A 158 -9.27 -8.63 12.48
N PHE A 159 -8.10 -9.05 13.00
CA PHE A 159 -7.88 -9.33 14.42
C PHE A 159 -6.58 -8.68 14.96
N LEU A 160 -6.67 -7.76 15.93
CA LEU A 160 -5.49 -7.23 16.65
C LEU A 160 -5.10 -8.20 17.78
N PRO A 161 -3.84 -8.18 18.27
CA PRO A 161 -3.51 -8.89 19.50
C PRO A 161 -4.25 -8.29 20.72
N LEU A 162 -4.49 -9.10 21.76
CA LEU A 162 -5.33 -8.77 22.93
C LEU A 162 -4.92 -7.48 23.66
N ASN A 163 -3.64 -7.11 23.61
CA ASN A 163 -3.13 -5.88 24.23
C ASN A 163 -3.73 -4.59 23.64
N PHE A 164 -4.40 -4.65 22.48
CA PHE A 164 -5.10 -3.50 21.87
C PHE A 164 -6.54 -3.31 22.32
N ASP A 165 -7.15 -4.34 22.90
CA ASP A 165 -8.49 -4.21 23.47
C ASP A 165 -8.48 -3.19 24.62
N HIS A 166 -7.30 -2.94 25.21
CA HIS A 166 -7.09 -1.93 26.25
C HIS A 166 -6.92 -0.50 25.72
N LEU A 167 -6.60 -0.28 24.43
CA LEU A 167 -6.41 1.06 23.85
C LEU A 167 -7.73 1.84 23.78
N GLU A 168 -8.84 1.15 23.49
CA GLU A 168 -10.20 1.73 23.54
C GLU A 168 -10.60 2.10 24.98
N ASN A 169 -10.14 1.32 25.96
CA ASN A 169 -10.40 1.58 27.38
C ASN A 169 -9.52 2.71 27.94
N PHE A 170 -8.29 2.87 27.44
CA PHE A 170 -7.36 3.94 27.82
C PHE A 170 -7.72 5.31 27.24
N ILE A 171 -8.32 5.34 26.05
CA ILE A 171 -8.69 6.57 25.34
C ILE A 171 -10.16 6.94 25.60
N SER A 172 -10.94 6.06 26.24
CA SER A 172 -12.31 6.36 26.66
C SER A 172 -12.30 7.58 27.58
N PRO A 173 -13.14 8.60 27.31
CA PRO A 173 -13.21 9.76 28.18
C PRO A 173 -13.66 9.32 29.57
N THR A 174 -12.80 9.51 30.57
CA THR A 174 -13.23 9.61 31.96
C THR A 174 -14.20 10.79 32.06
N ASP A 175 -15.47 10.46 32.26
CA ASP A 175 -16.47 11.24 32.98
C ASP A 175 -17.00 12.58 32.39
N TYR A 176 -18.33 12.54 32.15
CA TYR A 176 -19.34 13.62 32.04
C TYR A 176 -19.23 14.72 30.97
N LEU A 177 -20.25 14.76 30.12
CA LEU A 177 -21.05 15.97 29.87
C LEU A 177 -22.48 15.52 29.48
N PRO A 178 -23.55 16.00 30.15
CA PRO A 178 -24.91 15.76 29.70
C PRO A 178 -25.14 16.59 28.43
N LEU A 179 -24.88 15.98 27.28
CA LEU A 179 -25.00 16.65 25.99
C LEU A 179 -26.48 16.68 25.58
N ASN A 180 -27.18 17.73 25.99
CA ASN A 180 -28.50 18.12 25.44
C ASN A 180 -28.46 18.49 23.94
N ASN A 181 -27.37 18.20 23.23
CA ASN A 181 -27.16 18.55 21.84
C ASN A 181 -26.55 17.37 21.08
N ASN A 182 -27.39 16.63 20.35
CA ASN A 182 -27.02 15.43 19.58
C ASN A 182 -25.84 15.67 18.62
N GLN A 183 -25.70 16.90 18.11
CA GLN A 183 -24.67 17.26 17.14
C GLN A 183 -23.25 17.26 17.75
N LYS A 184 -23.08 17.87 18.94
CA LYS A 184 -21.81 17.84 19.68
C LYS A 184 -21.43 16.43 20.14
N ALA A 185 -22.41 15.61 20.51
CA ALA A 185 -22.16 14.21 20.88
C ALA A 185 -21.65 13.37 19.71
N ILE A 186 -22.21 13.57 18.51
CA ILE A 186 -21.75 12.92 17.28
C ILE A 186 -20.34 13.39 16.90
N GLU A 187 -20.06 14.69 16.99
CA GLU A 187 -18.73 15.26 16.72
C GLU A 187 -17.65 14.68 17.65
N ILE A 188 -17.93 14.61 18.96
CA ILE A 188 -17.01 14.03 19.96
C ILE A 188 -16.80 12.54 19.69
N LYS A 189 -17.87 11.80 19.39
CA LYS A 189 -17.79 10.37 19.06
C LYS A 189 -16.95 10.12 17.80
N ASN A 190 -17.11 10.96 16.78
CA ASN A 190 -16.31 10.91 15.55
C ASN A 190 -14.84 11.28 15.81
N LYS A 191 -14.57 12.30 16.65
CA LYS A 191 -13.20 12.70 17.05
C LYS A 191 -12.50 11.59 17.85
N HIS A 192 -13.21 10.93 18.76
CA HIS A 192 -12.70 9.80 19.53
C HIS A 192 -12.41 8.58 18.63
N TYR A 193 -13.33 8.23 17.73
CA TYR A 193 -13.12 7.18 16.73
C TYR A 193 -11.89 7.48 15.86
N LYS A 194 -11.72 8.73 15.42
CA LYS A 194 -10.57 9.21 14.65
C LYS A 194 -9.25 9.01 15.39
N ILE A 195 -9.18 9.38 16.67
CA ILE A 195 -7.97 9.22 17.50
C ILE A 195 -7.60 7.74 17.62
N ILE A 196 -8.58 6.87 17.88
CA ILE A 196 -8.33 5.43 18.03
C ILE A 196 -7.85 4.81 16.71
N GLN A 197 -8.48 5.14 15.57
CA GLN A 197 -8.08 4.58 14.27
C GLN A 197 -6.69 5.07 13.86
N GLU A 198 -6.38 6.35 14.12
CA GLU A 198 -5.05 6.90 13.83
C GLU A 198 -3.98 6.29 14.74
N ALA A 199 -4.24 6.11 16.03
CA ALA A 199 -3.33 5.43 16.95
C ALA A 199 -3.07 3.97 16.53
N LYS A 200 -4.11 3.23 16.13
CA LYS A 200 -3.99 1.88 15.56
C LYS A 200 -3.14 1.87 14.28
N ARG A 201 -3.32 2.86 13.40
CA ARG A 201 -2.54 3.02 12.15
C ARG A 201 -1.07 3.33 12.40
N GLN A 202 -0.78 4.31 13.26
CA GLN A 202 0.59 4.70 13.59
C GLN A 202 1.36 3.57 14.26
N TRP A 203 0.72 2.87 15.20
CA TRP A 203 1.30 1.69 15.82
C TRP A 203 1.62 0.63 14.77
N LEU A 204 0.70 0.36 13.84
CA LEU A 204 0.91 -0.65 12.83
C LEU A 204 2.11 -0.32 11.94
N ASN A 205 2.18 0.93 11.48
CA ASN A 205 3.32 1.41 10.69
C ASN A 205 4.63 1.33 11.48
N TYR A 206 4.62 1.69 12.76
CA TYR A 206 5.78 1.61 13.63
C TYR A 206 6.28 0.17 13.79
N PHE A 207 5.39 -0.80 14.05
CA PHE A 207 5.79 -2.20 14.21
C PHE A 207 6.23 -2.85 12.91
N LEU A 208 5.56 -2.58 11.79
CA LEU A 208 6.01 -3.03 10.46
C LEU A 208 7.41 -2.48 10.15
N ASN A 209 7.66 -1.21 10.47
CA ASN A 209 8.97 -0.58 10.30
C ASN A 209 10.03 -1.20 11.24
N ILE A 210 9.70 -1.48 12.51
CA ILE A 210 10.61 -2.21 13.41
C ILE A 210 11.02 -3.56 12.81
N TYR A 211 10.07 -4.31 12.26
CA TYR A 211 10.36 -5.60 11.65
C TYR A 211 11.25 -5.46 10.42
N GLU A 212 10.98 -4.47 9.57
CA GLU A 212 11.79 -4.15 8.40
C GLU A 212 13.23 -3.77 8.78
N ILE A 213 13.40 -2.87 9.76
CA ILE A 213 14.70 -2.47 10.30
C ILE A 213 15.45 -3.68 10.84
N LYS A 214 14.81 -4.52 11.67
CA LYS A 214 15.44 -5.74 12.22
C LYS A 214 15.87 -6.71 11.12
N ILE A 215 15.06 -6.87 10.06
CA ILE A 215 15.41 -7.73 8.91
C ILE A 215 16.64 -7.17 8.19
N GLN A 216 16.73 -5.85 8.02
CA GLN A 216 17.88 -5.17 7.40
C GLN A 216 19.13 -5.26 8.28
N GLU A 217 19.01 -5.10 9.60
CA GLU A 217 20.12 -5.27 10.56
C GLU A 217 20.73 -6.68 10.47
N TYR A 218 19.89 -7.73 10.45
CA TYR A 218 20.38 -9.10 10.29
C TYR A 218 20.98 -9.35 8.89
N GLU A 219 20.49 -8.69 7.85
CA GLU A 219 21.11 -8.74 6.53
C GLU A 219 22.52 -8.14 6.58
N GLN A 220 22.68 -6.98 7.22
CA GLN A 220 23.97 -6.33 7.37
C GLN A 220 24.94 -7.17 8.21
N GLN A 221 24.47 -7.76 9.31
CA GLN A 221 25.26 -8.70 10.12
C GLN A 221 25.72 -9.91 9.28
N TYR A 222 24.83 -10.47 8.47
CA TYR A 222 25.16 -11.58 7.57
C TYR A 222 26.24 -11.17 6.57
N GLN A 223 26.12 -10.02 5.91
CA GLN A 223 27.13 -9.54 4.96
C GLN A 223 28.49 -9.33 5.63
N ASN A 224 28.52 -8.74 6.82
CA ASN A 224 29.74 -8.51 7.58
C ASN A 224 30.43 -9.82 7.98
N GLU A 225 29.69 -10.78 8.51
CA GLU A 225 30.24 -12.11 8.87
C GLU A 225 30.66 -12.91 7.61
N PHE A 226 29.95 -12.74 6.49
CA PHE A 226 30.29 -13.41 5.23
C PHE A 226 31.58 -12.85 4.62
N ILE A 227 31.84 -11.54 4.77
CA ILE A 227 33.11 -10.92 4.37
C ILE A 227 34.28 -11.49 5.19
N LYS A 228 34.09 -11.69 6.50
CA LYS A 228 35.11 -12.32 7.36
C LYS A 228 35.38 -13.77 6.95
N LEU A 229 34.34 -14.56 6.69
CA LEU A 229 34.49 -15.91 6.16
C LEU A 229 35.25 -15.90 4.82
N ARG A 230 34.89 -14.98 3.91
CA ARG A 230 35.57 -14.83 2.61
C ARG A 230 37.06 -14.49 2.75
N SER A 231 37.45 -13.70 3.75
CA SER A 231 38.87 -13.39 3.99
C SER A 231 39.68 -14.62 4.43
N LEU A 232 39.07 -15.59 5.12
CA LEU A 232 39.74 -16.85 5.50
C LEU A 232 40.01 -17.74 4.29
N PHE A 233 39.07 -17.82 3.34
CA PHE A 233 39.21 -18.61 2.10
C PHE A 233 40.07 -17.93 1.01
N SER A 234 40.41 -16.65 1.16
CA SER A 234 41.18 -15.89 0.15
C SER A 234 42.63 -16.36 0.00
N ASN A 235 43.16 -17.12 0.97
CA ASN A 235 44.51 -17.68 0.90
C ASN A 235 44.63 -18.99 0.10
N ASN A 236 43.51 -19.66 -0.24
CA ASN A 236 43.49 -21.01 -0.84
C ASN A 236 42.85 -21.11 -2.24
N ASN A 237 42.45 -20.01 -2.89
CA ASN A 237 41.76 -20.03 -4.20
C ASN A 237 40.46 -20.87 -4.28
N ASP A 238 39.82 -21.20 -3.16
CA ASP A 238 38.60 -22.05 -3.12
C ASP A 238 37.29 -21.27 -3.30
N THR A 239 37.17 -20.50 -4.40
CA THR A 239 35.95 -19.76 -4.73
C THR A 239 34.73 -20.67 -4.91
N THR A 240 34.93 -21.92 -5.32
CA THR A 240 33.87 -22.92 -5.52
C THR A 240 33.27 -23.36 -4.18
N MET A 241 34.09 -23.52 -3.15
CA MET A 241 33.65 -23.93 -1.81
C MET A 241 32.83 -22.84 -1.13
N LEU A 242 33.27 -21.57 -1.22
CA LEU A 242 32.54 -20.42 -0.67
C LEU A 242 31.16 -20.24 -1.32
N ASN A 243 31.07 -20.46 -2.65
CA ASN A 243 29.79 -20.44 -3.36
C ASN A 243 28.86 -21.58 -2.91
N ASN A 244 29.40 -22.79 -2.74
CA ASN A 244 28.62 -23.93 -2.25
C ASN A 244 28.08 -23.70 -0.82
N ILE A 245 28.89 -23.11 0.08
CA ILE A 245 28.47 -22.74 1.44
C ILE A 245 27.35 -21.69 1.39
N LYS A 246 27.53 -20.63 0.61
CA LYS A 246 26.52 -19.58 0.43
C LYS A 246 25.20 -20.15 -0.11
N GLU A 247 25.28 -21.04 -1.09
CA GLU A 247 24.10 -21.65 -1.71
C GLU A 247 23.39 -22.64 -0.77
N SER A 248 24.12 -23.43 0.01
CA SER A 248 23.55 -24.32 1.04
C SER A 248 22.82 -23.53 2.13
N ILE A 249 23.42 -22.44 2.63
CA ILE A 249 22.75 -21.55 3.59
C ILE A 249 21.48 -20.97 2.98
N ASN A 250 21.53 -20.45 1.75
CA ASN A 250 20.34 -19.90 1.08
C ASN A 250 19.24 -20.96 0.89
N ASN A 251 19.61 -22.19 0.52
CA ASN A 251 18.66 -23.29 0.37
C ASN A 251 17.98 -23.66 1.68
N ARG A 252 18.76 -23.77 2.78
CA ARG A 252 18.23 -24.03 4.12
C ARG A 252 17.22 -22.96 4.54
N ILE A 253 17.54 -21.69 4.28
CA ILE A 253 16.63 -20.58 4.57
C ILE A 253 15.39 -20.62 3.70
N ASN A 254 15.52 -20.89 2.39
CA ASN A 254 14.37 -21.03 1.51
C ASN A 254 13.42 -22.16 1.95
N ARG A 255 13.95 -23.26 2.50
CA ARG A 255 13.13 -24.33 3.12
C ARG A 255 12.37 -23.83 4.35
N LEU A 256 13.06 -23.16 5.28
CA LEU A 256 12.41 -22.56 6.46
C LEU A 256 11.31 -21.56 6.04
N LYS A 257 11.60 -20.71 5.06
CA LYS A 257 10.64 -19.76 4.50
C LYS A 257 9.41 -20.46 3.91
N LYS A 258 9.61 -21.55 3.16
CA LYS A 258 8.52 -22.36 2.59
C LYS A 258 7.71 -23.06 3.68
N ASP A 259 8.35 -23.56 4.74
CA ASP A 259 7.68 -24.19 5.88
C ASP A 259 6.83 -23.19 6.67
N ILE A 260 7.34 -21.97 6.87
CA ILE A 260 6.58 -20.85 7.43
C ILE A 260 5.34 -20.59 6.56
N TYR A 261 5.53 -20.45 5.24
CA TYR A 261 4.43 -20.18 4.30
C TYR A 261 3.36 -21.27 4.28
N ASN A 262 3.78 -22.54 4.33
CA ASN A 262 2.86 -23.68 4.37
C ASN A 262 2.03 -23.71 5.66
N LYS A 263 2.59 -23.27 6.79
CA LYS A 263 1.87 -23.12 8.07
C LYS A 263 0.94 -21.90 8.09
N MET A 264 1.07 -20.93 7.18
CA MET A 264 0.20 -19.74 7.17
C MET A 264 -1.27 -20.08 6.95
N ALA A 265 -1.58 -21.08 6.10
CA ALA A 265 -2.96 -21.48 5.84
C ALA A 265 -3.64 -22.07 7.09
N SER A 266 -2.90 -22.81 7.92
CA SER A 266 -3.42 -23.34 9.19
C SER A 266 -3.57 -22.24 10.23
N PHE A 267 -2.60 -21.34 10.37
CA PHE A 267 -2.71 -20.17 11.26
C PHE A 267 -3.92 -19.31 10.91
N ARG A 268 -4.15 -19.02 9.62
CA ARG A 268 -5.34 -18.29 9.15
C ARG A 268 -6.64 -19.00 9.54
N ARG A 269 -6.72 -20.32 9.37
CA ARG A 269 -7.88 -21.12 9.80
C ARG A 269 -8.12 -21.03 11.31
N ILE A 270 -7.08 -21.19 12.11
CA ILE A 270 -7.16 -21.14 13.58
C ILE A 270 -7.66 -19.77 14.03
N ILE A 271 -7.10 -18.68 13.48
CA ILE A 271 -7.53 -17.31 13.79
C ILE A 271 -9.03 -17.10 13.45
N LEU A 272 -9.47 -17.58 12.27
CA LEU A 272 -10.87 -17.47 11.86
C LEU A 272 -11.82 -18.35 12.69
N GLN A 273 -11.39 -19.54 13.12
CA GLN A 273 -12.18 -20.41 14.00
C GLN A 273 -12.31 -19.83 15.41
N ASN A 274 -11.23 -19.30 15.97
CA ASN A 274 -11.26 -18.61 17.27
C ASN A 274 -12.19 -17.39 17.24
N ARG A 275 -12.31 -16.71 16.09
CA ARG A 275 -13.28 -15.63 15.87
C ARG A 275 -14.74 -16.08 15.87
N GLN A 276 -15.05 -17.24 15.28
CA GLN A 276 -16.42 -17.77 15.30
C GLN A 276 -16.88 -18.16 16.70
N ARG A 277 -15.93 -18.54 17.57
CA ARG A 277 -16.18 -18.92 18.97
C ARG A 277 -16.31 -17.71 19.92
N SER A 278 -15.76 -16.55 19.56
CA SER A 278 -15.84 -15.31 20.34
C SER A 278 -17.03 -14.46 19.89
N SER A 279 -18.25 -14.88 20.24
CA SER A 279 -19.51 -14.27 19.78
C SER A 279 -20.02 -13.08 20.64
N SER A 280 -19.26 -12.57 21.61
CA SER A 280 -19.78 -11.56 22.56
C SER A 280 -19.20 -10.13 22.46
N THR A 281 -18.09 -9.88 21.77
CA THR A 281 -17.58 -8.51 21.55
C THR A 281 -17.13 -8.32 20.10
N LYS A 282 -17.78 -7.39 19.40
CA LYS A 282 -17.54 -7.07 17.99
C LYS A 282 -16.22 -6.30 17.83
N ASN A 283 -15.08 -6.96 18.00
CA ASN A 283 -13.77 -6.33 17.75
C ASN A 283 -13.38 -6.55 16.28
N VAL A 284 -14.06 -5.83 15.39
CA VAL A 284 -13.70 -5.79 13.97
C VAL A 284 -12.64 -4.70 13.80
N ILE A 285 -11.47 -5.06 13.28
CA ILE A 285 -10.50 -4.10 12.72
C ILE A 285 -11.24 -3.19 11.72
N GLY A 286 -11.35 -1.92 12.07
CA GLY A 286 -11.71 -0.80 11.19
C GLY A 286 -10.47 -0.12 10.59
N VAL A 287 -9.41 -0.88 10.28
CA VAL A 287 -8.18 -0.36 9.66
C VAL A 287 -8.30 -0.30 8.12
N SER A 288 -9.50 -0.56 7.60
CA SER A 288 -9.82 -0.20 6.21
C SER A 288 -9.89 1.31 6.09
N PRO A 289 -9.56 1.91 4.93
CA PRO A 289 -9.89 3.29 4.66
C PRO A 289 -11.41 3.47 4.69
N GLU A 290 -11.97 3.73 5.86
CA GLU A 290 -13.37 4.11 5.99
C GLU A 290 -13.53 5.52 5.44
N PRO A 291 -14.62 5.80 4.72
CA PRO A 291 -14.92 7.14 4.30
C PRO A 291 -15.08 8.02 5.53
N TYR A 292 -14.43 9.16 5.53
CA TYR A 292 -14.68 10.24 6.46
C TYR A 292 -16.03 10.88 6.14
N LEU A 293 -16.94 10.94 7.11
CA LEU A 293 -18.21 11.64 6.97
C LEU A 293 -18.16 12.98 7.69
N ASP A 294 -18.33 14.05 6.92
CA ASP A 294 -18.54 15.42 7.42
C ASP A 294 -20.02 15.79 7.27
N LEU A 295 -20.88 14.98 7.88
CA LEU A 295 -22.33 15.08 7.78
C LEU A 295 -22.95 14.94 9.17
N ILE A 296 -24.06 15.67 9.39
CA ILE A 296 -24.84 15.61 10.64
C ILE A 296 -25.40 14.20 10.86
N SER A 297 -25.74 13.47 9.79
CA SER A 297 -26.24 12.09 9.85
C SER A 297 -25.72 11.26 8.69
N ASN A 298 -25.33 10.01 8.93
CA ASN A 298 -24.92 9.08 7.87
C ASN A 298 -26.11 8.77 6.95
N PRO A 299 -26.02 9.11 5.65
CA PRO A 299 -27.12 8.88 4.71
C PRO A 299 -27.13 7.45 4.13
N PHE A 300 -26.10 6.64 4.40
CA PHE A 300 -25.91 5.33 3.79
C PHE A 300 -26.32 4.19 4.73
N ASP A 301 -26.94 3.16 4.17
CA ASP A 301 -27.19 1.90 4.87
C ASP A 301 -25.90 1.08 5.05
N LYS A 302 -26.00 -0.02 5.81
CA LYS A 302 -24.85 -0.89 6.11
C LYS A 302 -24.18 -1.48 4.86
N ARG A 303 -24.95 -1.82 3.81
CA ARG A 303 -24.41 -2.42 2.58
C ARG A 303 -23.69 -1.38 1.74
N GLN A 304 -24.29 -0.20 1.61
CA GLN A 304 -23.71 0.95 0.93
C GLN A 304 -22.43 1.42 1.63
N TRP A 305 -22.46 1.48 2.96
CA TRP A 305 -21.29 1.80 3.78
C TRP A 305 -20.14 0.83 3.55
N ASN A 306 -20.42 -0.48 3.61
CA ASN A 306 -19.41 -1.49 3.30
C ASN A 306 -18.85 -1.34 1.88
N TYR A 307 -19.70 -1.01 0.91
CA TYR A 307 -19.25 -0.79 -0.46
C TYR A 307 -18.33 0.43 -0.58
N LEU A 308 -18.63 1.53 0.12
CA LEU A 308 -17.79 2.73 0.12
C LEU A 308 -16.44 2.51 0.83
N SER A 309 -16.41 1.76 1.93
CA SER A 309 -15.19 1.53 2.73
C SER A 309 -14.25 0.47 2.17
N PHE A 310 -14.79 -0.54 1.48
CA PHE A 310 -14.01 -1.70 1.03
C PHE A 310 -14.00 -1.84 -0.50
N GLY A 311 -14.78 -1.01 -1.20
CA GLY A 311 -15.06 -1.23 -2.61
C GLY A 311 -15.92 -2.49 -2.84
N PRO A 312 -16.04 -2.92 -4.10
CA PRO A 312 -16.69 -4.18 -4.42
C PRO A 312 -15.95 -5.36 -3.78
N SER A 313 -16.69 -6.26 -3.14
CA SER A 313 -16.15 -7.40 -2.40
C SER A 313 -15.39 -8.42 -3.26
N TYR A 314 -15.55 -8.35 -4.58
CA TYR A 314 -14.93 -9.23 -5.57
C TYR A 314 -15.08 -8.60 -6.96
N ILE A 315 -13.97 -8.41 -7.68
CA ILE A 315 -13.95 -8.04 -9.11
C ILE A 315 -13.17 -9.12 -9.87
N ARG A 316 -13.82 -9.92 -10.71
CA ARG A 316 -13.14 -10.70 -11.76
C ARG A 316 -12.91 -9.82 -12.98
N VAL A 317 -11.89 -10.13 -13.75
CA VAL A 317 -11.60 -9.46 -15.03
C VAL A 317 -12.79 -9.55 -16.01
N ASN A 318 -13.58 -10.63 -15.97
CA ASN A 318 -14.84 -10.74 -16.73
C ASN A 318 -16.05 -10.03 -16.09
N GLN A 319 -15.97 -9.50 -14.86
CA GLN A 319 -17.01 -8.60 -14.33
C GLN A 319 -16.96 -7.22 -14.99
N SER A 320 -15.85 -6.88 -15.67
CA SER A 320 -15.80 -5.79 -16.65
C SER A 320 -16.73 -6.02 -17.84
N ALA A 321 -17.25 -7.25 -18.04
CA ALA A 321 -18.14 -7.56 -19.17
C ALA A 321 -19.48 -6.82 -19.15
N ILE A 322 -19.80 -6.14 -18.04
CA ILE A 322 -20.94 -5.20 -17.94
C ILE A 322 -20.70 -3.94 -18.80
N ARG A 323 -19.44 -3.65 -19.15
CA ARG A 323 -19.04 -2.55 -20.03
C ARG A 323 -19.29 -2.93 -21.49
N SER A 324 -19.49 -1.93 -22.35
CA SER A 324 -19.67 -2.19 -23.79
C SER A 324 -18.46 -2.92 -24.38
N LYS A 325 -18.66 -3.68 -25.47
CA LYS A 325 -17.57 -4.38 -26.17
C LYS A 325 -16.41 -3.43 -26.53
N CYS A 326 -16.72 -2.23 -27.00
CA CYS A 326 -15.72 -1.19 -27.32
C CYS A 326 -14.88 -0.78 -26.10
N GLN A 327 -15.49 -0.68 -24.92
CA GLN A 327 -14.76 -0.37 -23.68
C GLN A 327 -13.87 -1.53 -23.24
N GLN A 328 -14.36 -2.77 -23.34
CA GLN A 328 -13.55 -3.96 -23.03
C GLN A 328 -12.33 -4.05 -23.95
N GLU A 329 -12.50 -3.85 -25.26
CA GLU A 329 -11.39 -3.82 -26.22
C GLU A 329 -10.37 -2.72 -25.92
N THR A 330 -10.84 -1.54 -25.49
CA THR A 330 -9.98 -0.43 -25.08
C THR A 330 -9.17 -0.78 -23.83
N GLU A 331 -9.79 -1.43 -22.85
CA GLU A 331 -9.13 -1.89 -21.63
C GLU A 331 -8.12 -2.98 -21.90
N ILE A 332 -8.45 -3.96 -22.74
CA ILE A 332 -7.54 -5.02 -23.18
C ILE A 332 -6.31 -4.38 -23.83
N LYS A 333 -6.49 -3.43 -24.76
CA LYS A 333 -5.38 -2.70 -25.39
C LYS A 333 -4.51 -1.96 -24.37
N ASN A 334 -5.13 -1.24 -23.44
CA ASN A 334 -4.42 -0.46 -22.44
C ASN A 334 -3.64 -1.35 -21.45
N GLN A 335 -4.27 -2.42 -20.94
CA GLN A 335 -3.62 -3.38 -20.04
C GLN A 335 -2.53 -4.17 -20.73
N HIS A 336 -2.78 -4.62 -21.97
CA HIS A 336 -1.77 -5.28 -22.79
C HIS A 336 -0.54 -4.40 -22.93
N LYS A 337 -0.72 -3.14 -23.36
CA LYS A 337 0.38 -2.18 -23.53
C LYS A 337 1.13 -1.93 -22.21
N ASP A 338 0.42 -1.71 -21.11
CA ASP A 338 1.03 -1.44 -19.80
C ASP A 338 1.88 -2.63 -19.32
N ILE A 339 1.28 -3.83 -19.27
CA ILE A 339 1.96 -5.05 -18.81
C ILE A 339 3.12 -5.39 -19.74
N TYR A 340 2.89 -5.38 -21.05
CA TYR A 340 3.91 -5.66 -22.05
C TYR A 340 5.10 -4.73 -21.93
N SER A 341 4.87 -3.41 -21.89
CA SER A 341 5.95 -2.42 -21.80
C SER A 341 6.77 -2.56 -20.50
N LYS A 342 6.13 -2.88 -19.37
CA LYS A 342 6.84 -3.12 -18.10
C LYS A 342 7.73 -4.35 -18.17
N VAL A 343 7.23 -5.46 -18.73
CA VAL A 343 8.02 -6.69 -18.90
C VAL A 343 9.14 -6.48 -19.91
N GLU A 344 8.87 -5.83 -21.04
CA GLU A 344 9.89 -5.50 -22.04
C GLU A 344 10.99 -4.62 -21.43
N ASN A 345 10.63 -3.54 -20.73
CA ASN A 345 11.61 -2.66 -20.10
C ASN A 345 12.44 -3.38 -19.03
N HIS A 346 11.83 -4.27 -18.23
CA HIS A 346 12.55 -5.03 -17.22
C HIS A 346 13.54 -6.03 -17.85
N LEU A 347 13.12 -6.75 -18.88
CA LEU A 347 13.93 -7.77 -19.55
C LEU A 347 15.02 -7.19 -20.45
N THR A 348 14.77 -6.02 -21.06
CA THR A 348 15.77 -5.28 -21.84
C THR A 348 16.76 -4.55 -20.94
N GLY A 349 16.35 -4.22 -19.72
CA GLY A 349 17.18 -3.61 -18.69
C GLY A 349 18.15 -4.59 -18.01
N TYR A 350 18.95 -4.05 -17.09
CA TYR A 350 19.79 -4.85 -16.21
C TYR A 350 18.91 -5.63 -15.21
N PRO A 351 19.18 -6.91 -14.93
CA PRO A 351 20.37 -7.69 -15.33
C PRO A 351 20.20 -8.50 -16.63
N HIS A 352 19.00 -8.57 -17.20
CA HIS A 352 18.64 -9.57 -18.22
C HIS A 352 19.11 -9.22 -19.64
N ARG A 353 19.12 -7.94 -20.03
CA ARG A 353 19.64 -7.43 -21.32
C ARG A 353 19.15 -8.19 -22.57
N ILE A 354 17.90 -8.65 -22.57
CA ILE A 354 17.32 -9.37 -23.71
C ILE A 354 17.09 -8.37 -24.85
N PRO A 355 17.55 -8.65 -26.09
CA PRO A 355 17.31 -7.78 -27.24
C PRO A 355 15.81 -7.64 -27.56
N ARG A 356 15.33 -6.40 -27.81
CA ARG A 356 13.90 -6.12 -28.10
C ARG A 356 13.33 -6.89 -29.29
N ASN A 357 14.17 -7.26 -30.25
CA ASN A 357 13.77 -8.05 -31.42
C ASN A 357 13.70 -9.57 -31.15
N ASN A 358 13.96 -10.01 -29.92
CA ASN A 358 13.88 -11.42 -29.58
C ASN A 358 12.42 -11.94 -29.71
N ALA A 359 12.26 -13.10 -30.34
CA ALA A 359 10.95 -13.72 -30.59
C ALA A 359 10.13 -13.95 -29.32
N ILE A 360 10.77 -14.07 -28.15
CA ILE A 360 10.12 -14.20 -26.85
C ILE A 360 9.16 -13.04 -26.55
N PHE A 361 9.49 -11.81 -26.98
CA PHE A 361 8.62 -10.66 -26.78
C PHE A 361 7.36 -10.74 -27.62
N LYS A 362 7.47 -11.19 -28.87
CA LYS A 362 6.29 -11.41 -29.73
C LYS A 362 5.40 -12.51 -29.17
N GLN A 363 5.99 -13.67 -28.81
CA GLN A 363 5.25 -14.78 -28.19
C GLN A 363 4.54 -14.37 -26.90
N TYR A 364 5.24 -13.62 -26.03
CA TYR A 364 4.66 -13.10 -24.80
C TYR A 364 3.51 -12.12 -25.07
N SER A 365 3.70 -11.19 -26.02
CA SER A 365 2.65 -10.25 -26.44
C SER A 365 1.40 -10.97 -26.91
N ASP A 366 1.55 -11.98 -27.77
CA ASP A 366 0.43 -12.73 -28.34
C ASP A 366 -0.29 -13.54 -27.25
N HIS A 367 0.45 -14.28 -26.42
CA HIS A 367 -0.13 -15.04 -25.29
C HIS A 367 -0.84 -14.14 -24.26
N LEU A 368 -0.27 -12.97 -23.98
CA LEU A 368 -0.88 -12.01 -23.07
C LEU A 368 -2.20 -11.48 -23.66
N LEU A 369 -2.22 -11.16 -24.95
CA LEU A 369 -3.42 -10.69 -25.62
C LEU A 369 -4.51 -11.76 -25.63
N ASP A 370 -4.17 -13.02 -25.92
CA ASP A 370 -5.08 -14.15 -25.86
C ASP A 370 -5.64 -14.37 -24.45
N TYR A 371 -4.77 -14.33 -23.43
CA TYR A 371 -5.19 -14.44 -22.04
C TYR A 371 -6.15 -13.33 -21.62
N LEU A 372 -5.86 -12.08 -22.00
CA LEU A 372 -6.73 -10.93 -21.69
C LEU A 372 -8.06 -11.05 -22.42
N ASN A 373 -8.06 -11.38 -23.72
CA ASN A 373 -9.29 -11.61 -24.47
C ASN A 373 -10.14 -12.72 -23.83
N GLN A 374 -9.55 -13.86 -23.52
CA GLN A 374 -10.26 -14.95 -22.82
C GLN A 374 -10.79 -14.45 -21.46
N SER A 375 -9.98 -13.75 -20.69
CA SER A 375 -10.35 -13.28 -19.35
C SER A 375 -11.48 -12.24 -19.36
N TYR A 376 -11.58 -11.41 -20.40
CA TYR A 376 -12.62 -10.40 -20.54
C TYR A 376 -13.92 -10.94 -21.16
N PHE A 377 -13.81 -11.84 -22.15
CA PHE A 377 -14.95 -12.37 -22.90
C PHE A 377 -15.51 -13.68 -22.35
N THR A 378 -14.85 -14.33 -21.38
CA THR A 378 -15.40 -15.53 -20.73
C THR A 378 -16.66 -15.18 -19.92
N PRO A 379 -17.82 -15.82 -20.19
CA PRO A 379 -19.05 -15.55 -19.47
C PRO A 379 -18.88 -15.73 -17.95
N LEU A 380 -19.52 -14.86 -17.18
CA LEU A 380 -19.60 -15.01 -15.73
C LEU A 380 -20.45 -16.22 -15.36
N SER A 381 -20.08 -16.91 -14.28
CA SER A 381 -20.96 -17.90 -13.67
C SER A 381 -22.26 -17.25 -13.20
N TYR A 382 -23.38 -17.98 -13.17
CA TYR A 382 -24.66 -17.45 -12.72
C TYR A 382 -24.58 -16.79 -11.33
N LYS A 383 -23.82 -17.39 -10.42
CA LYS A 383 -23.53 -16.82 -9.09
C LYS A 383 -22.83 -15.47 -9.17
N ASP A 384 -21.81 -15.36 -10.01
CA ASP A 384 -21.06 -14.11 -10.18
C ASP A 384 -21.90 -13.03 -10.88
N GLN A 385 -22.78 -13.40 -11.81
CA GLN A 385 -23.74 -12.47 -12.42
C GLN A 385 -24.67 -11.87 -11.36
N LEU A 386 -25.25 -12.69 -10.48
CA LEU A 386 -26.10 -12.21 -9.37
C LEU A 386 -25.36 -11.28 -8.40
N ILE A 387 -24.11 -11.62 -8.07
CA ILE A 387 -23.26 -10.75 -7.22
C ILE A 387 -23.02 -9.41 -7.91
N SER A 388 -22.70 -9.44 -9.20
CA SER A 388 -22.42 -8.24 -10.00
C SER A 388 -23.63 -7.32 -10.08
N LEU A 389 -24.82 -7.88 -10.36
CA LEU A 389 -26.08 -7.13 -10.39
C LEU A 389 -26.40 -6.48 -9.04
N ARG A 390 -26.25 -7.21 -7.94
CA ARG A 390 -26.45 -6.67 -6.59
C ARG A 390 -25.48 -5.54 -6.27
N GLN A 391 -24.21 -5.69 -6.63
CA GLN A 391 -23.20 -4.64 -6.43
C GLN A 391 -23.49 -3.40 -7.31
N ALA A 392 -23.95 -3.60 -8.56
CA ALA A 392 -24.37 -2.51 -9.44
C ALA A 392 -25.58 -1.74 -8.87
N GLN A 393 -26.56 -2.46 -8.29
CA GLN A 393 -27.71 -1.85 -7.60
C GLN A 393 -27.26 -1.01 -6.39
N VAL A 394 -26.34 -1.53 -5.57
CA VAL A 394 -25.77 -0.79 -4.44
C VAL A 394 -25.07 0.48 -4.92
N LEU A 395 -24.24 0.40 -5.96
CA LEU A 395 -23.56 1.55 -6.55
C LEU A 395 -24.56 2.57 -7.12
N GLY A 396 -25.60 2.12 -7.82
CA GLY A 396 -26.68 2.97 -8.33
C GLY A 396 -27.39 3.73 -7.21
N SER A 397 -27.72 3.04 -6.12
CA SER A 397 -28.34 3.64 -4.95
C SER A 397 -27.42 4.65 -4.23
N ILE A 398 -26.13 4.35 -4.10
CA ILE A 398 -25.13 5.30 -3.58
C ILE A 398 -25.09 6.57 -4.42
N ARG A 399 -25.02 6.44 -5.76
CA ARG A 399 -25.00 7.58 -6.68
C ARG A 399 -26.25 8.45 -6.55
N GLN A 400 -27.41 7.82 -6.42
CA GLN A 400 -28.67 8.53 -6.23
C GLN A 400 -28.69 9.30 -4.90
N ILE A 401 -28.18 8.71 -3.80
CA ILE A 401 -28.06 9.40 -2.51
C ILE A 401 -27.12 10.61 -2.62
N ILE A 402 -25.96 10.43 -3.27
CA ILE A 402 -24.98 11.51 -3.46
C ILE A 402 -25.61 12.67 -4.24
N GLN A 403 -26.33 12.39 -5.32
CA GLN A 403 -27.01 13.40 -6.13
C GLN A 403 -28.13 14.08 -5.35
N ASN A 404 -29.05 13.30 -4.76
CA ASN A 404 -30.23 13.82 -4.07
C ASN A 404 -29.88 14.67 -2.85
N LYS A 405 -28.82 14.30 -2.13
CA LYS A 405 -28.35 15.03 -0.94
C LYS A 405 -27.27 16.05 -1.25
N ASN A 406 -26.95 16.29 -2.52
CA ASN A 406 -25.91 17.19 -2.98
C ASN A 406 -24.57 16.99 -2.23
N LEU A 407 -24.11 15.73 -2.20
CA LEU A 407 -22.89 15.33 -1.51
C LEU A 407 -21.69 15.35 -2.46
N ILE A 408 -20.52 15.59 -1.92
CA ILE A 408 -19.25 15.52 -2.65
C ILE A 408 -18.39 14.38 -2.10
N ILE A 409 -17.73 13.65 -3.00
CA ILE A 409 -16.70 12.67 -2.64
C ILE A 409 -15.32 13.21 -3.07
N ARG A 410 -14.36 13.19 -2.14
CA ARG A 410 -12.97 13.63 -2.37
C ARG A 410 -11.97 12.68 -1.73
N VAL A 411 -10.75 12.66 -2.25
CA VAL A 411 -9.62 11.98 -1.59
C VAL A 411 -9.09 12.90 -0.50
N THR A 412 -8.78 12.37 0.68
CA THR A 412 -8.25 13.18 1.79
C THR A 412 -6.77 13.53 1.60
N ASP A 413 -6.32 14.66 2.14
CA ASP A 413 -4.95 15.18 1.93
C ASP A 413 -3.83 14.24 2.43
N LYS A 414 -3.92 13.75 3.68
CA LYS A 414 -2.89 12.93 4.35
C LYS A 414 -3.39 11.50 4.68
N GLY A 415 -4.44 11.07 4.00
CA GLY A 415 -5.05 9.76 4.20
C GLY A 415 -5.43 9.13 2.87
N ASN A 416 -5.26 7.81 2.75
CA ASN A 416 -5.77 7.05 1.62
C ASN A 416 -7.28 6.76 1.77
N ASN A 417 -8.01 7.70 2.36
CA ASN A 417 -9.43 7.60 2.66
C ASN A 417 -10.22 8.54 1.75
N PHE A 418 -11.50 8.24 1.60
CA PHE A 418 -12.44 9.15 0.94
C PHE A 418 -13.07 10.05 1.98
N TYR A 419 -13.38 11.28 1.61
CA TYR A 419 -14.22 12.21 2.34
C TYR A 419 -15.57 12.27 1.64
N ILE A 420 -16.65 12.25 2.43
CA ILE A 420 -18.01 12.50 1.98
C ILE A 420 -18.58 13.63 2.83
N GLY A 421 -18.99 14.71 2.19
CA GLY A 421 -19.56 15.88 2.87
C GLY A 421 -20.58 16.60 1.99
N SER A 422 -21.19 17.65 2.52
CA SER A 422 -22.08 18.53 1.74
C SER A 422 -21.27 19.29 0.69
N ALA A 423 -21.72 19.27 -0.57
CA ALA A 423 -21.07 20.02 -1.63
C ALA A 423 -21.10 21.54 -1.36
N GLY A 424 -22.18 22.07 -0.81
CA GLY A 424 -22.30 23.50 -0.49
C GLY A 424 -21.32 23.95 0.60
N GLN A 425 -21.18 23.17 1.68
CA GLN A 425 -20.20 23.46 2.74
C GLN A 425 -18.76 23.33 2.24
N PHE A 426 -18.52 22.37 1.35
CA PHE A 426 -17.21 22.19 0.74
C PHE A 426 -16.85 23.38 -0.18
N GLU A 427 -17.80 23.87 -0.98
CA GLU A 427 -17.60 25.03 -1.84
C GLU A 427 -17.33 26.29 -1.01
N GLN A 428 -18.07 26.50 0.08
CA GLN A 428 -17.82 27.62 1.00
C GLN A 428 -16.39 27.58 1.59
N LYS A 429 -15.86 26.38 1.90
CA LYS A 429 -14.47 26.24 2.35
C LYS A 429 -13.47 26.62 1.26
N ALA A 430 -13.77 26.33 -0.01
CA ALA A 430 -12.96 26.76 -1.14
C ALA A 430 -13.01 28.28 -1.35
N GLU A 431 -14.21 28.88 -1.29
CA GLU A 431 -14.39 30.35 -1.38
C GLU A 431 -13.67 31.10 -0.25
N ASN A 432 -13.75 30.59 0.98
CA ASN A 432 -12.99 31.12 2.11
C ASN A 432 -11.48 31.04 1.85
N PHE A 433 -11.00 29.93 1.27
CA PHE A 433 -9.58 29.80 0.92
C PHE A 433 -9.13 30.86 -0.10
N PHE A 434 -9.92 31.14 -1.14
CA PHE A 434 -9.63 32.22 -2.09
C PHE A 434 -9.59 33.58 -1.40
N SER A 435 -10.55 33.85 -0.52
CA SER A 435 -10.69 35.12 0.19
C SER A 435 -9.56 35.35 1.21
N ASP A 436 -9.21 34.31 1.99
CA ASP A 436 -8.20 34.38 3.05
C ASP A 436 -6.79 34.57 2.50
N THR A 437 -6.51 34.05 1.29
CA THR A 437 -5.17 34.11 0.70
C THR A 437 -4.95 35.33 -0.17
N ASN A 438 -6.01 35.87 -0.80
CA ASN A 438 -5.93 36.93 -1.80
C ASN A 438 -4.84 36.67 -2.88
N ALA A 439 -4.52 35.40 -3.13
CA ALA A 439 -3.42 34.97 -3.99
C ALA A 439 -3.84 34.79 -5.45
N PHE A 440 -5.12 35.02 -5.76
CA PHE A 440 -5.74 34.70 -7.04
C PHE A 440 -6.63 35.84 -7.49
N ILE A 441 -6.63 36.10 -8.80
CA ILE A 441 -7.55 37.04 -9.45
C ILE A 441 -8.38 36.29 -10.48
N GLU A 442 -9.69 36.54 -10.50
CA GLU A 442 -10.58 36.02 -11.53
C GLU A 442 -10.33 36.74 -12.86
N LEU A 443 -10.25 35.98 -13.95
CA LEU A 443 -10.10 36.51 -15.31
C LEU A 443 -11.44 36.46 -16.05
N SER A 444 -11.72 37.49 -16.86
CA SER A 444 -12.93 37.58 -17.66
C SER A 444 -12.90 36.75 -18.95
N TYR A 445 -11.74 36.22 -19.33
CA TYR A 445 -11.54 35.42 -20.54
C TYR A 445 -10.50 34.31 -20.30
N ASN A 446 -10.36 33.41 -21.27
CA ASN A 446 -9.38 32.32 -21.24
C ASN A 446 -8.09 32.70 -21.98
N PRO A 447 -6.98 33.01 -21.25
CA PRO A 447 -5.70 33.39 -21.87
C PRO A 447 -4.82 32.19 -22.25
N PHE A 448 -5.34 30.96 -22.24
CA PHE A 448 -4.54 29.75 -22.43
C PHE A 448 -3.64 29.79 -23.68
N ASN A 449 -4.21 30.16 -24.83
CA ASN A 449 -3.45 30.24 -26.09
C ASN A 449 -2.36 31.31 -26.04
N GLU A 450 -2.64 32.47 -25.42
CA GLU A 450 -1.68 33.56 -25.27
C GLU A 450 -0.49 33.13 -24.41
N ILE A 451 -0.75 32.40 -23.31
CA ILE A 451 0.30 31.88 -22.43
C ILE A 451 1.10 30.79 -23.15
N LEU A 452 0.44 29.88 -23.86
CA LEU A 452 1.11 28.85 -24.65
C LEU A 452 2.04 29.46 -25.70
N ASP A 453 1.56 30.46 -26.44
CA ASP A 453 2.37 31.17 -27.43
C ASP A 453 3.52 31.94 -26.77
N LYS A 454 3.28 32.59 -25.62
CA LYS A 454 4.33 33.26 -24.84
C LYS A 454 5.44 32.31 -24.40
N VAL A 455 5.09 31.12 -23.92
CA VAL A 455 6.06 30.06 -23.55
C VAL A 455 6.88 29.63 -24.77
N ILE A 456 6.23 29.39 -25.91
CA ILE A 456 6.90 28.96 -27.13
C ILE A 456 7.81 30.06 -27.68
N GLN A 457 7.36 31.30 -27.69
CA GLN A 457 8.16 32.46 -28.10
C GLN A 457 9.39 32.65 -27.20
N LEU A 458 9.24 32.48 -25.89
CA LEU A 458 10.36 32.52 -24.95
C LEU A 458 11.41 31.46 -25.32
N LEU A 459 10.99 30.20 -25.47
CA LEU A 459 11.91 29.10 -25.78
C LEU A 459 12.58 29.28 -27.15
N ASN A 460 11.83 29.72 -28.17
CA ASN A 460 12.37 30.03 -29.49
C ASN A 460 13.42 31.16 -29.42
N THR A 461 13.13 32.22 -28.67
CA THR A 461 14.05 33.35 -28.48
C THR A 461 15.33 32.91 -27.77
N LEU A 462 15.20 32.12 -26.70
CA LEU A 462 16.35 31.60 -25.96
C LEU A 462 17.20 30.68 -26.84
N ARG A 463 16.56 29.87 -27.70
CA ARG A 463 17.27 28.97 -28.63
C ARG A 463 17.96 29.75 -29.75
N GLY A 464 17.29 30.73 -30.35
CA GLY A 464 17.83 31.56 -31.43
C GLY A 464 18.99 32.46 -30.99
N LYS A 465 19.06 32.82 -29.70
CA LYS A 465 20.19 33.54 -29.10
C LYS A 465 21.27 32.64 -28.50
N ASP A 466 21.20 31.32 -28.74
CA ASP A 466 22.10 30.30 -28.16
C ASP A 466 22.25 30.35 -26.63
N LEU A 467 21.21 30.83 -25.93
CA LEU A 467 21.16 30.84 -24.46
C LEU A 467 20.77 29.48 -23.88
N ILE A 468 20.18 28.60 -24.70
CA ILE A 468 19.88 27.20 -24.39
C ILE A 468 20.29 26.29 -25.55
N ARG A 469 20.70 25.07 -25.23
CA ARG A 469 21.06 24.02 -26.20
C ARG A 469 19.83 23.34 -26.77
N LYS A 470 19.97 22.71 -27.94
CA LYS A 470 18.89 21.97 -28.63
C LYS A 470 18.17 20.97 -27.72
N TRP A 471 18.91 20.14 -26.99
CA TRP A 471 18.32 19.15 -26.09
C TRP A 471 17.54 19.77 -24.91
N GLN A 472 17.93 20.97 -24.45
CA GLN A 472 17.23 21.70 -23.38
C GLN A 472 15.92 22.27 -23.92
N TYR A 473 15.98 22.87 -25.11
CA TYR A 473 14.81 23.33 -25.83
C TYR A 473 13.80 22.19 -26.05
N GLU A 474 14.23 21.04 -26.57
CA GLU A 474 13.36 19.88 -26.82
C GLU A 474 12.72 19.33 -25.54
N GLN A 475 13.45 19.32 -24.42
CA GLN A 475 12.91 18.90 -23.13
C GLN A 475 11.87 19.87 -22.55
N MET A 476 12.06 21.17 -22.79
CA MET A 476 11.19 22.23 -22.26
C MET A 476 10.00 22.56 -23.16
N MET A 477 10.07 22.24 -24.46
CA MET A 477 9.07 22.64 -25.44
C MET A 477 7.70 21.98 -25.17
N PRO A 478 6.63 22.76 -24.92
CA PRO A 478 5.30 22.21 -24.72
C PRO A 478 4.80 21.51 -25.98
N ASP A 479 3.92 20.51 -25.79
CA ASP A 479 3.27 19.83 -26.90
C ASP A 479 1.94 20.52 -27.21
N ARG A 480 1.89 21.27 -28.32
CA ARG A 480 0.69 22.05 -28.69
C ARG A 480 -0.58 21.21 -28.78
N THR A 481 -0.49 19.92 -29.14
CA THR A 481 -1.69 19.08 -29.30
C THR A 481 -2.20 18.51 -27.98
N ASN A 482 -1.33 18.44 -26.97
CA ASN A 482 -1.62 17.81 -25.67
C ASN A 482 -1.60 18.80 -24.49
N CYS A 483 -1.37 20.09 -24.75
CA CYS A 483 -1.43 21.10 -23.72
C CYS A 483 -2.88 21.51 -23.43
N GLU A 484 -3.19 21.69 -22.15
CA GLU A 484 -4.50 22.13 -21.69
C GLU A 484 -4.36 23.13 -20.53
N LEU A 485 -5.45 23.85 -20.25
CA LEU A 485 -5.52 24.75 -19.10
C LEU A 485 -5.45 23.93 -17.81
N ALA A 486 -4.58 24.32 -16.88
CA ALA A 486 -4.51 23.70 -15.56
C ALA A 486 -5.87 23.79 -14.84
N HIS A 487 -6.14 22.89 -13.91
CA HIS A 487 -7.34 22.98 -13.09
C HIS A 487 -7.02 22.84 -11.61
N LEU A 488 -7.65 23.68 -10.80
CA LEU A 488 -7.56 23.62 -9.36
C LEU A 488 -8.64 22.68 -8.81
N TYR A 489 -8.27 21.89 -7.82
CA TYR A 489 -9.21 21.15 -6.99
C TYR A 489 -8.75 21.18 -5.54
N PHE A 490 -9.62 20.77 -4.64
CA PHE A 490 -9.38 20.83 -3.21
C PHE A 490 -9.43 19.44 -2.58
N ASN A 491 -8.47 19.16 -1.69
CA ASN A 491 -8.44 17.97 -0.86
C ASN A 491 -8.77 18.33 0.60
N PRO A 492 -9.75 17.66 1.25
CA PRO A 492 -10.07 17.91 2.65
C PRO A 492 -8.96 17.42 3.59
N LYS A 493 -8.53 18.30 4.50
CA LYS A 493 -7.58 18.01 5.58
C LYS A 493 -8.31 17.45 6.80
N THR A 494 -8.82 16.22 6.68
CA THR A 494 -9.61 15.54 7.74
C THR A 494 -8.88 15.36 9.06
N HIS A 495 -7.57 15.53 9.10
CA HIS A 495 -6.75 15.50 10.31
C HIS A 495 -6.80 16.82 11.11
N LYS A 496 -7.12 17.97 10.50
CA LYS A 496 -7.26 19.28 11.18
C LYS A 496 -8.71 19.56 11.61
N ASP A 497 -8.91 20.30 12.69
CA ASP A 497 -10.24 20.73 13.15
C ASP A 497 -10.92 21.63 12.11
N GLY A 498 -12.25 21.55 11.96
CA GLY A 498 -13.01 22.24 10.91
C GLY A 498 -12.85 21.69 9.48
N ILE A 499 -11.91 20.74 9.28
CA ILE A 499 -11.61 20.08 8.00
C ILE A 499 -11.39 21.13 6.88
N PRO A 500 -10.35 21.98 7.00
CA PRO A 500 -10.00 22.93 5.97
C PRO A 500 -9.60 22.20 4.68
N VAL A 501 -9.57 22.93 3.57
CA VAL A 501 -9.21 22.40 2.27
C VAL A 501 -7.75 22.68 1.92
N ARG A 502 -7.11 21.78 1.15
CA ARG A 502 -5.80 21.99 0.52
C ARG A 502 -6.01 22.22 -0.98
N PRO A 503 -5.57 23.35 -1.55
CA PRO A 503 -5.58 23.53 -3.00
C PRO A 503 -4.55 22.60 -3.65
N ILE A 504 -4.93 21.93 -4.72
CA ILE A 504 -4.02 21.21 -5.60
C ILE A 504 -4.31 21.64 -7.02
N GLU A 505 -3.28 22.11 -7.70
CA GLU A 505 -3.38 22.49 -9.10
C GLU A 505 -2.85 21.36 -9.97
N SER A 506 -3.72 20.78 -10.79
CA SER A 506 -3.30 19.77 -11.77
C SER A 506 -2.66 20.46 -12.96
N THR A 507 -1.33 20.40 -13.00
CA THR A 507 -0.52 21.03 -14.06
C THR A 507 0.01 20.01 -15.06
N ILE A 508 -0.45 18.75 -15.07
CA ILE A 508 0.17 17.66 -15.87
C ILE A 508 0.38 18.04 -17.35
N HIS A 509 -0.58 18.78 -17.91
CA HIS A 509 -0.64 19.20 -19.31
C HIS A 509 -0.52 20.73 -19.50
N ALA A 510 -0.18 21.48 -18.46
CA ALA A 510 -0.01 22.93 -18.57
C ALA A 510 1.20 23.31 -19.46
N SER A 511 1.14 24.49 -20.08
CA SER A 511 2.17 24.98 -21.01
C SER A 511 3.55 25.14 -20.36
N THR A 512 3.62 25.41 -19.05
CA THR A 512 4.86 25.66 -18.30
C THR A 512 5.44 24.40 -17.65
N THR A 513 4.74 23.26 -17.68
CA THR A 513 5.07 22.05 -16.92
C THR A 513 6.40 21.44 -17.28
N LYS A 514 6.74 21.42 -18.56
CA LYS A 514 8.02 20.91 -19.03
C LYS A 514 9.19 21.81 -18.59
N ILE A 515 9.00 23.13 -18.58
CA ILE A 515 10.00 24.07 -18.04
C ILE A 515 10.15 23.84 -16.53
N SER A 516 9.04 23.70 -15.80
CA SER A 516 9.04 23.48 -14.35
C SER A 516 9.81 22.21 -13.98
N LYS A 517 9.52 21.08 -14.64
CA LYS A 517 10.25 19.81 -14.45
C LYS A 517 11.73 19.93 -14.80
N PHE A 518 12.06 20.64 -15.88
CA PHE A 518 13.45 20.81 -16.30
C PHE A 518 14.25 21.65 -15.30
N LEU A 519 13.71 22.77 -14.84
CA LEU A 519 14.36 23.63 -13.86
C LEU A 519 14.51 22.93 -12.50
N ASP A 520 13.45 22.25 -12.03
CA ASP A 520 13.51 21.45 -10.81
C ASP A 520 14.66 20.42 -10.88
N LYS A 521 14.75 19.66 -11.98
CA LYS A 521 15.79 18.66 -12.20
C LYS A 521 17.23 19.20 -12.11
N ILE A 522 17.46 20.46 -12.46
CA ILE A 522 18.81 21.05 -12.44
C ILE A 522 19.09 21.87 -11.17
N LEU A 523 18.07 22.40 -10.51
CA LEU A 523 18.20 23.26 -9.33
C LEU A 523 18.07 22.48 -8.03
N ARG A 524 17.19 21.47 -7.96
CA ARG A 524 16.94 20.69 -6.75
C ARG A 524 18.21 20.02 -6.19
N PRO A 525 19.08 19.38 -7.01
CA PRO A 525 20.32 18.81 -6.49
C PRO A 525 21.29 19.84 -5.90
N ILE A 526 21.25 21.09 -6.39
CA ILE A 526 22.08 22.16 -5.85
C ILE A 526 21.56 22.55 -4.47
N PHE A 527 20.24 22.72 -4.33
CA PHE A 527 19.62 22.96 -3.03
C PHE A 527 19.93 21.83 -2.03
N ASP A 528 19.70 20.57 -2.42
CA ASP A 528 19.90 19.43 -1.53
C ASP A 528 21.36 19.31 -1.05
N ASP A 529 22.34 19.60 -1.91
CA ASP A 529 23.77 19.62 -1.53
C ASP A 529 24.11 20.76 -0.56
N LYS A 530 23.62 21.98 -0.85
CA LYS A 530 24.00 23.18 -0.10
C LYS A 530 23.24 23.37 1.21
N CYS A 531 22.03 22.82 1.32
CA CYS A 531 21.15 23.03 2.48
C CYS A 531 20.96 21.77 3.34
N LYS A 532 21.74 20.71 3.13
CA LYS A 532 21.62 19.42 3.83
C LYS A 532 21.64 19.53 5.36
N ASP A 533 22.42 20.45 5.91
CA ASP A 533 22.64 20.54 7.37
C ASP A 533 21.44 21.13 8.12
N THR A 534 20.49 21.73 7.39
CA THR A 534 19.26 22.32 7.96
C THR A 534 17.98 21.68 7.41
N THR A 535 18.13 20.72 6.50
CA THR A 535 17.02 20.07 5.81
C THR A 535 16.89 18.63 6.28
N ILE A 536 15.72 18.28 6.79
CA ILE A 536 15.37 16.89 7.11
C ILE A 536 14.84 16.26 5.82
N ILE A 537 15.31 15.04 5.51
CA ILE A 537 14.89 14.31 4.30
C ILE A 537 13.73 13.37 4.62
N ASP A 538 13.80 12.68 5.76
CA ASP A 538 12.81 11.74 6.24
C ASP A 538 12.96 11.49 7.75
N GLY A 539 12.10 10.64 8.32
CA GLY A 539 12.14 10.30 9.74
C GLY A 539 13.42 9.57 10.17
N ALA A 540 14.04 8.77 9.30
CA ALA A 540 15.28 8.05 9.63
C ALA A 540 16.48 9.02 9.71
N SER A 541 16.52 9.99 8.80
CA SER A 541 17.47 11.11 8.81
C SER A 541 17.31 11.93 10.10
N LEU A 542 16.09 12.28 10.50
CA LEU A 542 15.84 13.00 11.75
C LEU A 542 16.35 12.24 12.97
N ILE A 543 16.04 10.94 13.09
CA ILE A 543 16.50 10.10 14.22
C ILE A 543 18.03 10.02 14.25
N THR A 544 18.67 9.92 13.08
CA THR A 544 20.13 9.89 12.96
C THR A 544 20.75 11.20 13.47
N GLU A 545 20.20 12.35 13.07
CA GLU A 545 20.69 13.65 13.54
C GLU A 545 20.43 13.88 15.03
N LEU A 546 19.27 13.49 15.54
CA LEU A 546 18.96 13.53 16.97
C LEU A 546 19.89 12.64 17.79
N SER A 547 20.29 11.48 17.26
CA SER A 547 21.28 10.62 17.91
C SER A 547 22.65 11.28 17.99
N LYS A 548 23.05 12.02 16.95
CA LYS A 548 24.30 12.83 16.98
C LYS A 548 24.18 13.96 18.00
N TYR A 549 23.03 14.65 18.04
CA TYR A 549 22.75 15.69 19.03
C TYR A 549 22.82 15.15 20.47
N ASN A 550 22.23 13.98 20.73
CA ASN A 550 22.29 13.31 22.03
C ASN A 550 23.73 12.94 22.43
N LYS A 551 24.55 12.44 21.48
CA LYS A 551 25.97 12.14 21.74
C LYS A 551 26.80 13.36 22.17
N LYS A 552 26.35 14.59 21.85
CA LYS A 552 26.98 15.83 22.32
C LYS A 552 26.59 16.20 23.76
N GLY A 553 25.70 15.43 24.42
CA GLY A 553 25.24 15.70 25.78
C GLY A 553 24.25 16.87 25.89
N LEU A 554 23.70 17.34 24.76
CA LEU A 554 22.82 18.51 24.70
C LEU A 554 21.33 18.14 24.86
N LEU A 555 21.00 16.86 24.69
CA LEU A 555 19.66 16.34 24.95
C LEU A 555 19.51 16.03 26.45
N LYS A 556 18.87 16.95 27.18
CA LYS A 556 18.65 16.89 28.63
C LYS A 556 17.23 16.39 28.93
N PRO A 557 16.94 15.89 30.14
CA PRO A 557 15.57 15.57 30.57
C PRO A 557 14.61 16.77 30.52
N THR A 558 15.15 18.00 30.57
CA THR A 558 14.39 19.25 30.48
C THR A 558 14.32 19.83 29.07
N THR A 559 14.89 19.17 28.06
CA THR A 559 14.86 19.66 26.68
C THR A 559 13.43 19.64 26.15
N LEU A 560 12.94 20.78 25.69
CA LEU A 560 11.67 20.89 24.99
C LEU A 560 11.86 20.50 23.53
N PHE A 561 10.88 19.76 22.99
CA PHE A 561 10.76 19.51 21.56
C PHE A 561 9.70 20.44 21.00
N CYS A 562 10.10 21.25 20.04
CA CYS A 562 9.26 22.28 19.49
C CYS A 562 9.03 22.01 18.00
N THR A 563 7.75 21.96 17.61
CA THR A 563 7.33 21.71 16.23
C THR A 563 6.41 22.81 15.76
N PHE A 564 6.67 23.38 14.58
CA PHE A 564 5.92 24.50 14.04
C PHE A 564 5.60 24.27 12.56
N ASP A 565 4.41 24.69 12.11
CA ASP A 565 3.93 24.58 10.72
C ASP A 565 4.01 25.95 10.04
N ILE A 566 4.62 26.03 8.86
CA ILE A 566 4.62 27.27 8.07
C ILE A 566 3.29 27.36 7.31
N ARG A 567 2.48 28.35 7.68
CA ARG A 567 1.13 28.50 7.15
C ARG A 567 1.15 28.78 5.64
N ASN A 568 0.48 27.92 4.88
CA ASN A 568 0.20 28.10 3.45
C ASN A 568 1.45 28.40 2.59
N LEU A 569 2.61 27.81 2.92
CA LEU A 569 3.93 28.11 2.33
C LEU A 569 3.88 28.40 0.82
N TYR A 570 3.40 27.46 0.00
CA TYR A 570 3.43 27.60 -1.47
C TYR A 570 2.61 28.77 -2.01
N THR A 571 1.45 29.07 -1.42
CA THR A 571 0.54 30.11 -1.92
C THR A 571 0.92 31.50 -1.43
N MET A 572 1.79 31.60 -0.42
CA MET A 572 2.20 32.86 0.21
C MET A 572 3.57 33.37 -0.24
N LEU A 573 4.31 32.60 -1.06
CA LEU A 573 5.63 33.04 -1.57
C LEU A 573 5.50 34.32 -2.42
N PRO A 574 6.18 35.42 -2.07
CA PRO A 574 6.22 36.60 -2.93
C PRO A 574 6.99 36.27 -4.21
N GLN A 575 6.34 36.37 -5.36
CA GLN A 575 6.88 35.85 -6.63
C GLN A 575 8.20 36.54 -7.04
N GLU A 576 8.26 37.88 -6.96
CA GLU A 576 9.49 38.62 -7.33
C GLU A 576 10.64 38.33 -6.38
N GLU A 577 10.38 38.43 -5.08
CA GLU A 577 11.39 38.17 -4.06
C GLU A 577 11.92 36.75 -4.15
N THR A 578 11.05 35.77 -4.42
CA THR A 578 11.47 34.37 -4.63
C THR A 578 12.42 34.22 -5.81
N LEU A 579 12.18 34.95 -6.90
CA LEU A 579 13.08 34.96 -8.06
C LEU A 579 14.42 35.63 -7.74
N ASP A 580 14.42 36.68 -6.92
CA ASP A 580 15.64 37.38 -6.49
C ASP A 580 16.46 36.55 -5.49
N ILE A 581 15.80 35.86 -4.56
CA ILE A 581 16.44 34.93 -3.63
C ILE A 581 17.03 33.75 -4.40
N LEU A 582 16.35 33.21 -5.42
CA LEU A 582 16.92 32.16 -6.28
C LEU A 582 18.24 32.62 -6.91
N MET A 583 18.29 33.85 -7.44
CA MET A 583 19.49 34.39 -8.06
C MET A 583 20.61 34.58 -7.04
N THR A 584 20.27 35.17 -5.89
CA THR A 584 21.21 35.39 -4.77
C THR A 584 21.79 34.08 -4.26
N PHE A 585 20.94 33.06 -4.08
CA PHE A 585 21.34 31.72 -3.67
C PHE A 585 22.34 31.09 -4.65
N LEU A 586 22.03 31.10 -5.95
CA LEU A 586 22.92 30.56 -6.98
C LEU A 586 24.26 31.31 -7.02
N HIS A 587 24.22 32.64 -6.93
CA HIS A 587 25.43 33.47 -6.87
C HIS A 587 26.30 33.18 -5.64
N ALA A 588 25.68 33.11 -4.46
CA ALA A 588 26.37 32.86 -3.19
C ALA A 588 27.10 31.51 -3.19
N HIS A 589 26.58 30.52 -3.94
CA HIS A 589 27.21 29.21 -4.11
C HIS A 589 28.08 29.09 -5.38
N GLY A 590 28.44 30.21 -6.00
CA GLY A 590 29.42 30.27 -7.09
C GLY A 590 28.87 29.94 -8.49
N TYR A 591 27.56 29.82 -8.66
CA TYR A 591 26.95 29.52 -9.95
C TYR A 591 26.69 30.80 -10.75
N ARG A 592 27.36 30.92 -11.91
CA ARG A 592 26.99 31.88 -12.97
C ARG A 592 26.15 31.22 -14.07
N LYS A 593 26.29 29.90 -14.23
CA LYS A 593 25.52 29.07 -15.15
C LYS A 593 25.20 27.73 -14.48
N VAL A 594 24.03 27.18 -14.77
CA VAL A 594 23.64 25.81 -14.37
C VAL A 594 23.37 25.01 -15.64
N LYS A 595 24.09 23.90 -15.83
CA LYS A 595 24.02 23.08 -17.06
C LYS A 595 24.14 23.90 -18.35
N GLY A 596 24.97 24.94 -18.34
CA GLY A 596 25.20 25.84 -19.48
C GLY A 596 24.18 26.96 -19.67
N ILE A 597 23.11 27.01 -18.85
CA ILE A 597 22.11 28.08 -18.87
C ILE A 597 22.53 29.17 -17.88
N SER A 598 22.52 30.43 -18.31
CA SER A 598 22.80 31.55 -17.41
C SER A 598 21.74 31.67 -16.32
N ILE A 599 22.14 32.15 -15.14
CA ILE A 599 21.21 32.46 -14.06
C ILE A 599 20.10 33.45 -14.49
N ASP A 600 20.40 34.43 -15.34
CA ASP A 600 19.38 35.35 -15.88
C ASP A 600 18.35 34.63 -16.74
N THR A 601 18.79 33.67 -17.54
CA THR A 601 17.90 32.80 -18.31
C THR A 601 17.07 31.90 -17.38
N ILE A 602 17.66 31.40 -16.29
CA ILE A 602 16.94 30.63 -15.26
C ILE A 602 15.85 31.51 -14.61
N LYS A 603 16.16 32.75 -14.24
CA LYS A 603 15.16 33.70 -13.71
C LYS A 603 14.01 33.93 -14.69
N LYS A 604 14.30 34.10 -15.98
CA LYS A 604 13.25 34.25 -17.02
C LYS A 604 12.35 33.01 -17.12
N LEU A 605 12.94 31.82 -17.12
CA LEU A 605 12.22 30.55 -17.17
C LEU A 605 11.42 30.28 -15.88
N ALA A 606 11.94 30.64 -14.71
CA ALA A 606 11.22 30.55 -13.45
C ALA A 606 10.08 31.59 -13.38
N SER A 607 10.32 32.79 -13.90
CA SER A 607 9.33 33.88 -13.91
C SER A 607 8.09 33.52 -14.73
N ILE A 608 8.22 32.89 -15.89
CA ILE A 608 7.05 32.50 -16.69
C ILE A 608 6.24 31.39 -15.99
N ILE A 609 6.88 30.51 -15.21
CA ILE A 609 6.18 29.49 -14.42
C ILE A 609 5.34 30.12 -13.30
N LEU A 610 5.88 31.10 -12.58
CA LEU A 610 5.18 31.74 -11.46
C LEU A 610 4.13 32.75 -11.93
N LYS A 611 4.50 33.66 -12.83
CA LYS A 611 3.69 34.83 -13.18
C LYS A 611 2.62 34.59 -14.23
N ASP A 612 2.77 33.55 -15.04
CA ASP A 612 1.81 33.20 -16.09
C ASP A 612 1.05 31.92 -15.73
N ASN A 613 0.93 31.64 -14.43
CA ASN A 613 0.13 30.53 -13.93
C ASN A 613 -1.38 30.87 -13.96
N VAL A 614 -2.11 30.18 -14.83
CA VAL A 614 -3.56 30.33 -14.99
C VAL A 614 -4.22 28.96 -14.99
N PHE A 615 -5.33 28.86 -14.27
CA PHE A 615 -6.05 27.61 -14.09
C PHE A 615 -7.57 27.83 -14.05
N ALA A 616 -8.33 26.78 -14.32
CA ALA A 616 -9.77 26.73 -14.15
C ALA A 616 -10.14 26.24 -12.75
N TYR A 617 -11.16 26.85 -12.15
CA TYR A 617 -11.85 26.32 -10.97
C TYR A 617 -13.36 26.54 -11.12
N GLY A 618 -14.13 25.45 -11.06
CA GLY A 618 -15.55 25.48 -11.39
C GLY A 618 -15.77 25.91 -12.85
N LYS A 619 -16.53 27.00 -13.04
CA LYS A 619 -16.80 27.60 -14.36
C LYS A 619 -15.98 28.88 -14.60
N LYS A 620 -15.02 29.17 -13.75
CA LYS A 620 -14.24 30.41 -13.73
C LYS A 620 -12.77 30.13 -14.00
N ILE A 621 -12.05 31.15 -14.47
CA ILE A 621 -10.62 31.09 -14.75
C ILE A 621 -9.93 32.07 -13.82
N TYR A 622 -8.81 31.64 -13.24
CA TYR A 622 -8.06 32.42 -12.27
C TYR A 622 -6.61 32.50 -12.67
N LYS A 623 -5.99 33.62 -12.35
CA LYS A 623 -4.54 33.80 -12.39
C LYS A 623 -4.00 33.85 -10.98
N GLN A 624 -2.94 33.09 -10.71
CA GLN A 624 -2.22 33.20 -9.45
C GLN A 624 -1.30 34.43 -9.46
N THR A 625 -1.47 35.31 -8.48
CA THR A 625 -0.68 36.55 -8.33
C THR A 625 0.35 36.47 -7.22
N THR A 626 0.15 35.58 -6.26
CA THR A 626 1.08 35.31 -5.15
C THR A 626 1.28 33.81 -5.00
N GLY A 627 2.49 33.40 -4.62
CA GLY A 627 2.86 32.01 -4.49
C GLY A 627 3.17 31.33 -5.82
N GLY A 628 3.28 30.01 -5.77
CA GLY A 628 3.31 29.14 -6.95
C GLY A 628 2.31 28.00 -6.85
N ALA A 629 2.06 27.35 -7.99
CA ALA A 629 1.16 26.19 -8.08
C ALA A 629 1.66 25.04 -7.19
N MET A 630 0.81 24.52 -6.30
CA MET A 630 1.15 23.37 -5.44
C MET A 630 1.40 22.07 -6.22
N GLY A 631 1.01 22.00 -7.50
CA GLY A 631 1.31 20.87 -8.38
C GLY A 631 2.48 21.09 -9.34
N SER A 632 3.18 22.23 -9.28
CA SER A 632 4.35 22.52 -10.11
C SER A 632 5.63 22.04 -9.44
N SER A 633 6.44 21.25 -10.16
CA SER A 633 7.69 20.68 -9.63
C SER A 633 8.67 21.75 -9.11
N LEU A 634 8.84 22.83 -9.86
CA LEU A 634 9.74 23.92 -9.49
C LEU A 634 9.28 24.68 -8.24
N THR A 635 7.96 24.81 -7.99
CA THR A 635 7.44 25.56 -6.84
C THR A 635 7.99 25.01 -5.52
N LEU A 636 8.12 23.68 -5.40
CA LEU A 636 8.72 23.03 -4.23
C LEU A 636 10.17 23.47 -4.00
N THR A 637 10.97 23.45 -5.06
CA THR A 637 12.38 23.83 -5.00
C THR A 637 12.55 25.32 -4.70
N LEU A 638 11.71 26.18 -5.28
CA LEU A 638 11.70 27.61 -4.99
C LEU A 638 11.30 27.91 -3.55
N ALA A 639 10.26 27.24 -3.04
CA ALA A 639 9.84 27.37 -1.65
C ALA A 639 11.00 27.01 -0.70
N ASN A 640 11.69 25.91 -0.96
CA ASN A 640 12.81 25.47 -0.14
C ASN A 640 14.00 26.42 -0.18
N ILE A 641 14.33 26.98 -1.36
CA ILE A 641 15.38 27.99 -1.50
C ILE A 641 14.99 29.27 -0.75
N PHE A 642 13.76 29.75 -0.92
CA PHE A 642 13.22 30.90 -0.19
C PHE A 642 13.34 30.70 1.32
N MET A 643 12.88 29.54 1.81
CA MET A 643 12.92 29.21 3.24
C MET A 643 14.34 29.06 3.77
N SER A 644 15.31 28.63 2.95
CA SER A 644 16.72 28.58 3.36
C SER A 644 17.33 29.96 3.62
N GLU A 645 16.85 30.99 2.93
CA GLU A 645 17.25 32.37 3.19
C GLU A 645 16.52 32.91 4.43
N TRP A 646 15.19 32.75 4.48
CA TRP A 646 14.37 33.23 5.59
C TRP A 646 14.80 32.65 6.95
N GLN A 647 15.13 31.35 7.00
CA GLN A 647 15.42 30.67 8.26
C GLN A 647 16.81 30.97 8.84
N LYS A 648 17.69 31.70 8.13
CA LYS A 648 19.10 31.91 8.55
C LYS A 648 19.22 32.41 9.99
N LYS A 649 18.44 33.44 10.34
CA LYS A 649 18.42 34.01 11.70
C LYS A 649 18.03 32.97 12.75
N LEU A 650 17.02 32.15 12.45
CA LEU A 650 16.55 31.11 13.37
C LEU A 650 17.61 30.01 13.55
N VAL A 651 18.27 29.61 12.46
CA VAL A 651 19.38 28.65 12.49
C VAL A 651 20.59 29.20 13.26
N GLU A 652 20.91 30.47 13.09
CA GLU A 652 21.97 31.16 13.83
C GLU A 652 21.68 31.17 15.33
N GLU A 653 20.44 31.45 15.75
CA GLU A 653 20.03 31.39 17.16
C GLU A 653 20.18 29.99 17.76
N GLN A 654 19.84 28.94 17.02
CA GLN A 654 20.04 27.55 17.46
C GLN A 654 21.53 27.17 17.52
N THR A 655 22.32 27.67 16.56
CA THR A 655 23.75 27.37 16.48
C THR A 655 24.53 27.96 17.65
N LYS A 656 24.12 29.14 18.17
CA LYS A 656 24.74 29.80 19.34
C LYS A 656 24.74 28.91 20.59
N THR A 657 23.68 28.14 20.79
CA THR A 657 23.47 27.26 21.95
C THR A 657 23.79 25.79 21.64
N GLY A 658 24.11 25.47 20.38
CA GLY A 658 24.34 24.12 19.90
C GLY A 658 23.08 23.27 19.77
N GLU A 659 21.89 23.88 19.92
CA GLU A 659 20.59 23.24 19.84
C GLU A 659 20.31 22.72 18.42
N PHE A 660 19.49 21.66 18.32
CA PHE A 660 19.12 21.08 17.03
C PHE A 660 18.09 21.94 16.30
N TYR A 661 18.29 22.10 15.00
CA TYR A 661 17.34 22.65 14.05
C TYR A 661 17.22 21.74 12.83
N GLY A 662 16.01 21.48 12.38
CA GLY A 662 15.79 20.86 11.08
C GLY A 662 14.41 21.21 10.52
N ARG A 663 14.35 21.39 9.20
CA ARG A 663 13.11 21.67 8.48
C ARG A 663 12.80 20.59 7.47
N TYR A 664 11.58 20.09 7.48
CA TYR A 664 10.99 19.24 6.45
C TYR A 664 9.91 20.03 5.71
N ILE A 665 10.29 20.69 4.60
CA ILE A 665 9.37 21.52 3.78
C ILE A 665 8.70 22.62 4.63
N ASP A 666 7.45 22.43 5.05
CA ASP A 666 6.63 23.33 5.86
C ASP A 666 6.75 23.07 7.37
N ASP A 667 7.18 21.87 7.76
CA ASP A 667 7.35 21.48 9.17
C ASP A 667 8.76 21.85 9.67
N ILE A 668 8.85 22.61 10.76
CA ILE A 668 10.10 22.89 11.47
C ILE A 668 10.12 22.07 12.76
N PHE A 669 11.27 21.46 13.05
CA PHE A 669 11.56 20.81 14.32
C PHE A 669 12.83 21.42 14.94
N MET A 670 12.74 21.79 16.22
CA MET A 670 13.90 22.24 16.97
C MET A 670 13.87 21.74 18.43
N THR A 671 15.03 21.73 19.05
CA THR A 671 15.17 21.46 20.49
C THR A 671 15.42 22.75 21.26
N TRP A 672 14.89 22.87 22.47
CA TRP A 672 15.07 24.06 23.27
C TRP A 672 15.38 23.73 24.74
N ASN A 673 16.49 24.25 25.24
CA ASN A 673 17.02 24.03 26.58
C ASN A 673 16.94 25.29 27.47
N ARG A 674 16.31 26.36 26.96
CA ARG A 674 16.06 27.61 27.67
C ARG A 674 14.60 27.67 28.15
N SER A 675 14.18 28.80 28.70
CA SER A 675 12.80 28.96 29.23
C SER A 675 11.75 28.95 28.11
N GLU A 676 10.53 28.47 28.42
CA GLU A 676 9.39 28.52 27.48
C GLU A 676 9.00 29.97 27.14
N GLU A 677 9.17 30.91 28.07
CA GLU A 677 8.91 32.33 27.83
C GLU A 677 9.83 32.93 26.77
N GLU A 678 11.12 32.58 26.78
CA GLU A 678 12.06 32.99 25.73
C GLU A 678 11.69 32.39 24.38
N LEU A 679 11.24 31.13 24.36
CA LEU A 679 10.76 30.50 23.14
C LEU A 679 9.57 31.25 22.56
N ARG A 680 8.56 31.57 23.39
CA ARG A 680 7.38 32.32 22.94
C ARG A 680 7.76 33.68 22.36
N LYS A 681 8.65 34.42 23.03
CA LYS A 681 9.16 35.71 22.54
C LYS A 681 9.89 35.57 21.19
N LEU A 682 10.71 34.54 21.03
CA LEU A 682 11.37 34.26 19.76
C LEU A 682 10.36 33.98 18.65
N LEU A 683 9.35 33.14 18.92
CA LEU A 683 8.34 32.78 17.91
C LEU A 683 7.43 33.95 17.54
N ASP A 684 7.05 34.78 18.51
CA ASP A 684 6.32 36.02 18.28
C ASP A 684 7.14 36.97 17.38
N ASP A 685 8.46 37.11 17.64
CA ASP A 685 9.37 37.90 16.81
C ASP A 685 9.53 37.32 15.39
N VAL A 686 9.72 36.01 15.26
CA VAL A 686 9.81 35.31 13.96
C VAL A 686 8.58 35.58 13.10
N ASN A 687 7.39 35.62 13.71
CA ASN A 687 6.15 35.98 13.03
C ASN A 687 6.08 37.42 12.54
N THR A 688 7.02 38.30 12.89
CA THR A 688 7.15 39.67 12.36
C THR A 688 8.17 39.80 11.23
N TRP A 689 9.05 38.82 11.04
CA TRP A 689 10.18 38.92 10.10
C TRP A 689 9.77 39.08 8.64
N HIS A 690 8.61 38.54 8.27
CA HIS A 690 8.10 38.63 6.91
C HIS A 690 6.57 38.79 6.91
N PRO A 691 5.99 39.66 6.06
CA PRO A 691 4.55 39.88 6.02
C PRO A 691 3.77 38.61 5.65
N ASN A 692 4.27 37.83 4.69
CA ASN A 692 3.57 36.65 4.15
C ASN A 692 3.92 35.31 4.81
N ILE A 693 4.98 35.24 5.63
CA ILE A 693 5.41 33.98 6.25
C ILE A 693 5.03 34.02 7.73
N LYS A 694 4.22 33.05 8.15
CA LYS A 694 3.73 32.90 9.52
C LYS A 694 3.91 31.46 9.98
N LEU A 695 4.27 31.29 11.25
CA LEU A 695 4.34 30.02 11.96
C LEU A 695 3.05 29.82 12.77
N ASP A 696 2.46 28.63 12.64
CA ASP A 696 1.44 28.11 13.54
C ASP A 696 2.15 27.24 14.61
N TYR A 697 2.02 27.60 15.90
CA TYR A 697 2.68 26.94 17.03
C TYR A 697 1.81 26.85 18.29
#